data_AF-A0A5B9QHH8-F1
#
_entry.id   AF-A0A5B9QHH8-F1
#
_cell.length_a   1.000
_cell.length_b   1.000
_cell.length_c   1.000
_cell.angle_alpha   90.00
_cell.angle_beta   90.00
_cell.angle_gamma   90.00
#
_symmetry.space_group_name_H-M   'P 1'
#
loop_
_entity.id
_entity.type
_entity.pdbx_description
1 polymer ?
#
loop_
_entity_poly.entity_id
_entity_poly.type
_entity_poly.pdbx_seq_one_letter_code
_entity_poly.pdbx_strand_id
1 'polypeptide(L)'
;MVRRAFAKTRVVAALLLVAALAVGVVLLVRSRSNGTPDPASDPTAAFELTRAALAATENLDSDQANQRWSEVLQLRGDDPDALRNAALTRVSTVEQTVAQLYDGSLSPAEKAAARERLPVALQQARAAIDAYAKQSEQPQLVSWMRAIVDIQEANQLPPAEQTLAHSEAFLKLADSIEQTAAPLILMGPLSELAVLLDDAVKGLPPEVASRYPDVLVNVSEKYPRNLFLAIETMLRLVKAQDPRALDQVDHVEQLTEPLAGLLERYATADRTFIDKQTAAIRDAIAADNWSLAAILAQQIRNVLTPTEIVRTDRKRANPNALDLLSFQGLRKLAAASAAEQSLATAKAPLQFQRQPTDSPLRATALCTVDFDLDGTPDIVSVFENQLTLTRRSSDAWEPYASTTIAEDTRGVIVTDLFMVDAGEPSRIRKPAAADLDTSEAAAASKRHETFPSAVVFGDSGIEIFRIDGRSDSDPDKRLLPPAAPSGLQDVTAVTGVQPGDLDGDGDLDLVVATADDGLRIWINRGNMTFFEVSQHSSLPPADDPVTAMSIGDIDRDLDLDILLTHGRSGRVAVLENLLHLQFRWKLLEGIEPLTDPALVSLEEIDGDASWDVVAAGAAGLQLAFTQTVDAGLVDVTQNTSLEQPTTASLLADLNNDSWLDWISIGEQATAAYSLGPWGQQPLPTESDLPAASTAIAACDLNGDGLLDLVGIADSEIWTALNTTVDPGHYIDVRFRGKNDNNENSGRINHYGIGTVLELRFGPHYRAQVITQRTTHFGIDGFDSVDTVRAILPNGITQNTVAPPVDTVLDEEQTLKGSCPYLYAWDGERFAFVTDCLWAAPLGLQLADGVVAPDRPWEYLKVPGRFVAPRDGQYEFRITEELWEAAYFDHVELTAVDHPADVEIFTNEKVGPGSIAEHTIFAFDPDTLRPTAAALDTQGRDVSATLADEDKTFVKGFDYRLRQGLCPPHWIDLDLGSVAADDKVLLVLTGWILPTDTSLNIQIDQNPALPAVQPPQVLVPDGDDWRVAIPFMGFPGGKTKTIVVDLSGHVNADDPRVRIRTSAQIYWDRAAVAINPPEQPLEQHVLKLQSAHLTWHGFSRRRSDGGDQPETYEYHEAESAPRWPPMRGPLSGYGDVLPLLTTWDDRMIVMGAGDEIQLRFSVPEKPLPEGWQRDFVLHSVGWDKDADLNTLTGQQFDPLPFRAMTAYPPVPAQAAEAAAVWQKNQHQLTRQQRFRAFWMRFP
;
A
#
# COMPACT_ATOMS: atom_id res chain seq x y z
N MET A 1 -15.15 -53.77 23.79
CA MET A 1 -13.77 -54.27 23.60
C MET A 1 -13.31 -54.32 22.15
N VAL A 2 -14.19 -54.58 21.17
CA VAL A 2 -13.83 -54.64 19.73
C VAL A 2 -13.53 -53.25 19.10
N ARG A 3 -14.10 -52.14 19.59
CA ARG A 3 -13.81 -50.77 19.09
C ARG A 3 -12.42 -50.22 19.47
N ARG A 4 -11.78 -50.71 20.55
CA ARG A 4 -10.41 -50.31 20.92
C ARG A 4 -9.32 -51.04 20.11
N ALA A 5 -9.66 -52.15 19.45
CA ALA A 5 -8.72 -52.87 18.59
C ALA A 5 -8.56 -52.16 17.22
N PHE A 6 -9.65 -51.63 16.66
CA PHE A 6 -9.62 -50.94 15.35
C PHE A 6 -8.87 -49.60 15.34
N ALA A 7 -8.87 -48.84 16.44
CA ALA A 7 -8.14 -47.58 16.55
C ALA A 7 -6.62 -47.79 16.61
N LYS A 8 -6.15 -48.86 17.28
CA LYS A 8 -4.72 -49.19 17.35
C LYS A 8 -4.17 -49.64 16.00
N THR A 9 -4.97 -50.32 15.17
CA THR A 9 -4.53 -50.78 13.84
C THR A 9 -4.34 -49.62 12.86
N ARG A 10 -5.15 -48.54 12.94
CA ARG A 10 -4.99 -47.34 12.09
C ARG A 10 -3.76 -46.50 12.47
N VAL A 11 -3.47 -46.36 13.76
CA VAL A 11 -2.27 -45.63 14.24
C VAL A 11 -0.99 -46.39 13.87
N VAL A 12 -1.00 -47.72 13.97
CA VAL A 12 0.15 -48.55 13.53
C VAL A 12 0.30 -48.56 12.01
N ALA A 13 -0.79 -48.56 11.24
CA ALA A 13 -0.73 -48.45 9.79
C ALA A 13 -0.23 -47.07 9.33
N ALA A 14 -0.64 -45.98 10.00
CA ALA A 14 -0.15 -44.62 9.72
C ALA A 14 1.35 -44.48 10.08
N LEU A 15 1.77 -45.00 11.23
CA LEU A 15 3.20 -45.01 11.62
C LEU A 15 4.05 -45.88 10.69
N LEU A 16 3.51 -47.01 10.19
CA LEU A 16 4.19 -47.83 9.19
C LEU A 16 4.23 -47.15 7.82
N LEU A 17 3.23 -46.35 7.45
CA LEU A 17 3.23 -45.56 6.21
C LEU A 17 4.26 -44.43 6.28
N VAL A 18 4.36 -43.73 7.42
CA VAL A 18 5.37 -42.68 7.67
C VAL A 18 6.78 -43.29 7.72
N ALA A 19 6.94 -44.45 8.36
CA ALA A 19 8.21 -45.18 8.35
C ALA A 19 8.56 -45.72 6.95
N ALA A 20 7.59 -46.16 6.15
CA ALA A 20 7.80 -46.60 4.77
C ALA A 20 8.11 -45.44 3.82
N LEU A 21 7.54 -44.25 4.04
CA LEU A 21 7.90 -43.00 3.35
C LEU A 21 9.30 -42.56 3.75
N ALA A 22 9.66 -42.58 5.04
CA ALA A 22 11.00 -42.26 5.52
C ALA A 22 12.05 -43.25 4.98
N VAL A 23 11.74 -44.55 4.94
CA VAL A 23 12.60 -45.58 4.34
C VAL A 23 12.63 -45.47 2.82
N GLY A 24 11.53 -45.07 2.17
CA GLY A 24 11.45 -44.79 0.74
C GLY A 24 12.33 -43.60 0.33
N VAL A 25 12.32 -42.53 1.12
CA VAL A 25 13.21 -41.36 0.97
C VAL A 25 14.67 -41.75 1.23
N VAL A 26 14.96 -42.52 2.28
CA VAL A 26 16.32 -42.99 2.58
C VAL A 26 16.84 -43.99 1.53
N LEU A 27 15.97 -44.79 0.90
CA LEU A 27 16.35 -45.71 -0.18
C LEU A 27 16.46 -45.01 -1.54
N LEU A 28 15.66 -43.96 -1.80
CA LEU A 28 15.84 -43.06 -2.95
C LEU A 28 17.17 -42.30 -2.85
N VAL A 29 17.52 -41.82 -1.65
CA VAL A 29 18.82 -41.19 -1.36
C VAL A 29 19.98 -42.20 -1.44
N ARG A 30 19.78 -43.47 -1.08
CA ARG A 30 20.83 -44.50 -1.15
C ARG A 30 20.97 -45.19 -2.52
N SER A 31 19.97 -45.15 -3.39
CA SER A 31 20.07 -45.75 -4.73
C SER A 31 20.82 -44.87 -5.76
N ARG A 32 21.13 -43.61 -5.40
CA ARG A 32 22.04 -42.71 -6.14
C ARG A 32 23.49 -42.77 -5.63
N SER A 33 23.95 -43.90 -5.07
CA SER A 33 25.31 -44.03 -4.53
C SER A 33 26.34 -44.67 -5.48
N ASN A 34 26.25 -44.41 -6.79
CA ASN A 34 27.38 -44.58 -7.69
C ASN A 34 27.81 -43.20 -8.19
N GLY A 35 28.62 -42.54 -7.35
CA GLY A 35 29.19 -41.21 -7.60
C GLY A 35 28.33 -40.09 -7.02
N THR A 36 28.34 -39.93 -5.69
CA THR A 36 27.89 -38.66 -5.08
C THR A 36 28.89 -37.56 -5.46
N PRO A 37 28.46 -36.50 -6.18
CA PRO A 37 29.26 -35.29 -6.31
C PRO A 37 29.49 -34.70 -4.91
N ASP A 38 30.56 -33.91 -4.77
CA ASP A 38 30.84 -33.15 -3.57
C ASP A 38 29.65 -32.22 -3.25
N PRO A 39 29.08 -32.18 -2.03
CA PRO A 39 28.02 -31.22 -1.68
C PRO A 39 28.43 -29.76 -1.90
N ALA A 40 29.73 -29.46 -1.94
CA ALA A 40 30.24 -28.15 -2.35
C ALA A 40 30.07 -27.83 -3.85
N SER A 41 29.55 -28.78 -4.65
CA SER A 41 29.38 -28.69 -6.11
C SER A 41 27.93 -28.75 -6.60
N ASP A 42 26.94 -28.66 -5.70
CA ASP A 42 25.51 -28.55 -6.06
C ASP A 42 25.02 -27.10 -5.86
N PRO A 43 24.95 -26.29 -6.93
CA PRO A 43 24.48 -24.91 -6.89
C PRO A 43 23.06 -24.77 -6.36
N THR A 44 22.18 -25.74 -6.64
CA THR A 44 20.78 -25.70 -6.18
C THR A 44 20.72 -25.84 -4.66
N ALA A 45 21.45 -26.80 -4.08
CA ALA A 45 21.49 -26.97 -2.63
C ALA A 45 22.14 -25.77 -1.92
N ALA A 46 23.18 -25.18 -2.50
CA ALA A 46 23.81 -23.97 -1.99
C ALA A 46 22.88 -22.75 -2.08
N PHE A 47 22.14 -22.59 -3.19
CA PHE A 47 21.11 -21.57 -3.38
C PHE A 47 20.05 -21.64 -2.28
N GLU A 48 19.45 -22.82 -2.08
CA GLU A 48 18.41 -23.03 -1.07
C GLU A 48 18.91 -22.74 0.36
N LEU A 49 20.15 -23.16 0.68
CA LEU A 49 20.72 -22.88 2.00
C LEU A 49 21.02 -21.40 2.21
N THR A 50 21.57 -20.70 1.21
CA THR A 50 21.84 -19.26 1.27
C THR A 50 20.53 -18.47 1.34
N ARG A 51 19.49 -18.87 0.58
CA ARG A 51 18.15 -18.28 0.64
C ARG A 51 17.56 -18.43 2.04
N ALA A 52 17.60 -19.64 2.61
CA ALA A 52 17.11 -19.88 3.97
C ALA A 52 17.91 -19.11 5.05
N ALA A 53 19.21 -18.89 4.83
CA ALA A 53 20.04 -18.08 5.72
C ALA A 53 19.66 -16.59 5.68
N LEU A 54 19.47 -16.05 4.47
CA LEU A 54 18.96 -14.68 4.27
C LEU A 54 17.58 -14.52 4.90
N ALA A 55 16.63 -15.38 4.56
CA ALA A 55 15.27 -15.35 5.10
C ALA A 55 15.25 -15.39 6.64
N ALA A 56 16.10 -16.22 7.27
CA ALA A 56 16.20 -16.26 8.74
C ALA A 56 16.77 -14.95 9.31
N THR A 57 17.80 -14.37 8.67
CA THR A 57 18.36 -13.05 9.06
C THR A 57 17.31 -11.96 8.96
N GLU A 58 16.59 -11.91 7.85
CA GLU A 58 15.53 -10.93 7.56
C GLU A 58 14.34 -11.05 8.51
N ASN A 59 14.00 -12.28 8.91
CA ASN A 59 13.00 -12.57 9.93
C ASN A 59 13.48 -12.30 11.36
N LEU A 60 14.69 -11.75 11.53
CA LEU A 60 15.31 -11.48 12.83
C LEU A 60 15.37 -12.73 13.74
N ASP A 61 15.37 -13.94 13.19
CA ASP A 61 15.60 -15.18 13.94
C ASP A 61 17.12 -15.40 14.06
N SER A 62 17.72 -14.67 15.01
CA SER A 62 19.18 -14.70 15.21
C SER A 62 19.73 -16.11 15.42
N ASP A 63 19.00 -17.00 16.10
CA ASP A 63 19.50 -18.35 16.40
C ASP A 63 19.53 -19.19 15.12
N GLN A 64 18.44 -19.20 14.34
CA GLN A 64 18.38 -19.91 13.06
C GLN A 64 19.35 -19.29 12.04
N ALA A 65 19.38 -17.97 11.91
CA ALA A 65 20.23 -17.25 10.98
C ALA A 65 21.72 -17.54 11.21
N ASN A 66 22.19 -17.44 12.47
CA ASN A 66 23.59 -17.73 12.80
C ASN A 66 23.97 -19.19 12.52
N GLN A 67 23.05 -20.13 12.74
CA GLN A 67 23.25 -21.53 12.38
C GLN A 67 23.39 -21.67 10.86
N ARG A 68 22.44 -21.16 10.08
CA ARG A 68 22.41 -21.28 8.62
C ARG A 68 23.62 -20.61 7.96
N TRP A 69 24.01 -19.42 8.38
CA TRP A 69 25.23 -18.77 7.88
C TRP A 69 26.49 -19.56 8.22
N SER A 70 26.51 -20.28 9.35
CA SER A 70 27.64 -21.16 9.66
C SER A 70 27.66 -22.39 8.75
N GLU A 71 26.50 -22.93 8.35
CA GLU A 71 26.39 -24.00 7.36
C GLU A 71 26.82 -23.50 5.95
N VAL A 72 26.39 -22.30 5.55
CA VAL A 72 26.83 -21.67 4.29
C VAL A 72 28.34 -21.50 4.26
N LEU A 73 28.94 -20.97 5.33
CA LEU A 73 30.40 -20.78 5.41
C LEU A 73 31.18 -22.10 5.51
N GLN A 74 30.56 -23.20 5.94
CA GLN A 74 31.21 -24.52 5.85
C GLN A 74 31.29 -25.01 4.41
N LEU A 75 30.29 -24.69 3.57
CA LEU A 75 30.29 -25.02 2.15
C LEU A 75 31.11 -24.03 1.31
N ARG A 76 31.06 -22.74 1.67
CA ARG A 76 31.56 -21.61 0.88
C ARG A 76 32.35 -20.63 1.77
N GLY A 77 33.35 -21.13 2.49
CA GLY A 77 34.07 -20.37 3.53
C GLY A 77 34.88 -19.17 3.04
N ASP A 78 35.21 -19.12 1.74
CA ASP A 78 35.91 -18.01 1.09
C ASP A 78 34.97 -17.14 0.23
N ASP A 79 33.64 -17.25 0.41
CA ASP A 79 32.69 -16.37 -0.29
C ASP A 79 32.55 -15.03 0.46
N PRO A 80 32.99 -13.89 -0.13
CA PRO A 80 32.88 -12.57 0.49
C PRO A 80 31.44 -12.17 0.82
N ASP A 81 30.46 -12.60 0.00
CA ASP A 81 29.04 -12.29 0.20
C ASP A 81 28.49 -13.02 1.43
N ALA A 82 28.80 -14.31 1.55
CA ALA A 82 28.46 -15.09 2.73
C ALA A 82 29.14 -14.57 4.00
N LEU A 83 30.43 -14.18 3.91
CA LEU A 83 31.16 -13.60 5.03
C LEU A 83 30.54 -12.26 5.48
N ARG A 84 30.14 -11.40 4.53
CA ARG A 84 29.44 -10.13 4.79
C ARG A 84 28.15 -10.37 5.56
N ASN A 85 27.25 -11.18 5.02
CA ASN A 85 25.93 -11.40 5.61
C ASN A 85 26.02 -12.12 6.96
N ALA A 86 26.96 -13.05 7.10
CA ALA A 86 27.26 -13.72 8.35
C ALA A 86 27.79 -12.76 9.43
N ALA A 87 28.58 -11.74 9.05
CA ALA A 87 29.05 -10.70 9.96
C ALA A 87 27.91 -9.76 10.37
N LEU A 88 27.11 -9.28 9.42
CA LEU A 88 25.94 -8.43 9.67
C LEU A 88 24.89 -9.10 10.56
N THR A 89 24.61 -10.39 10.32
CA THR A 89 23.72 -11.20 11.16
C THR A 89 24.20 -11.20 12.62
N ARG A 90 25.50 -11.37 12.85
CA ARG A 90 26.06 -11.38 14.21
C ARG A 90 26.06 -9.99 14.86
N VAL A 91 26.25 -8.93 14.08
CA VAL A 91 26.08 -7.55 14.56
C VAL A 91 24.62 -7.33 14.99
N SER A 92 23.65 -7.73 14.17
CA SER A 92 22.22 -7.65 14.52
C SER A 92 21.88 -8.49 15.76
N THR A 93 22.47 -9.69 15.92
CA THR A 93 22.31 -10.50 17.13
C THR A 93 22.80 -9.78 18.39
N VAL A 94 23.87 -8.98 18.31
CA VAL A 94 24.33 -8.15 19.44
C VAL A 94 23.26 -7.12 19.79
N GLU A 95 22.76 -6.36 18.82
CA GLU A 95 21.73 -5.34 19.02
C GLU A 95 20.44 -5.94 19.61
N GLN A 96 19.97 -7.07 19.07
CA GLN A 96 18.81 -7.79 19.58
C GLN A 96 19.01 -8.27 21.02
N THR A 97 20.19 -8.82 21.33
CA THR A 97 20.51 -9.28 22.68
C THR A 97 20.54 -8.12 23.68
N VAL A 98 21.05 -6.95 23.26
CA VAL A 98 21.02 -5.73 24.07
C VAL A 98 19.59 -5.25 24.27
N ALA A 99 18.76 -5.23 23.22
CA ALA A 99 17.35 -4.82 23.30
C ALA A 99 16.57 -5.69 24.31
N GLN A 100 16.81 -7.00 24.34
CA GLN A 100 16.21 -7.93 25.32
C GLN A 100 16.52 -7.56 26.77
N LEU A 101 17.66 -6.91 27.06
CA LEU A 101 17.99 -6.48 28.43
C LEU A 101 17.04 -5.38 28.93
N TYR A 102 16.50 -4.59 28.01
CA TYR A 102 15.65 -3.44 28.28
C TYR A 102 14.18 -3.67 27.95
N ASP A 103 13.84 -4.79 27.31
CA ASP A 103 12.47 -5.16 26.94
C ASP A 103 11.60 -5.40 28.18
N GLY A 104 10.58 -4.55 28.41
CA GLY A 104 9.67 -4.64 29.54
C GLY A 104 8.84 -5.93 29.60
N SER A 105 8.64 -6.61 28.47
CA SER A 105 7.79 -7.81 28.35
C SER A 105 8.49 -9.10 28.81
N LEU A 106 9.83 -9.13 28.79
CA LEU A 106 10.60 -10.33 29.16
C LEU A 106 10.68 -10.54 30.67
N SER A 107 10.57 -11.80 31.07
CA SER A 107 10.76 -12.21 32.46
C SER A 107 12.18 -11.91 32.95
N PRO A 108 12.40 -11.74 34.26
CA PRO A 108 13.74 -11.58 34.82
C PRO A 108 14.71 -12.72 34.43
N ALA A 109 14.19 -13.94 34.21
CA ALA A 109 14.99 -15.09 33.78
C ALA A 109 15.45 -14.95 32.33
N GLU A 110 14.58 -14.50 31.43
CA GLU A 110 14.91 -14.24 30.02
C GLU A 110 15.92 -13.09 29.89
N LYS A 111 15.77 -12.01 30.68
CA LYS A 111 16.74 -10.92 30.75
C LYS A 111 18.10 -11.38 31.28
N ALA A 112 18.10 -12.27 32.29
CA ALA A 112 19.34 -12.86 32.80
C ALA A 112 20.04 -13.71 31.72
N ALA A 113 19.27 -14.52 30.98
CA ALA A 113 19.80 -15.31 29.87
C ALA A 113 20.36 -14.43 28.74
N ALA A 114 19.70 -13.32 28.39
CA ALA A 114 20.23 -12.34 27.44
C ALA A 114 21.57 -11.74 27.93
N ARG A 115 21.66 -11.39 29.22
CA ARG A 115 22.90 -10.85 29.81
C ARG A 115 24.05 -11.84 29.78
N GLU A 116 23.77 -13.13 29.97
CA GLU A 116 24.79 -14.19 29.87
C GLU A 116 25.25 -14.43 28.43
N ARG A 117 24.38 -14.23 27.43
CA ARG A 117 24.70 -14.41 26.00
C ARG A 117 25.49 -13.25 25.39
N LEU A 118 25.29 -12.01 25.87
CA LEU A 118 25.87 -10.81 25.26
C LEU A 118 27.40 -10.85 25.04
N PRO A 119 28.24 -11.28 26.01
CA PRO A 119 29.68 -11.35 25.79
C PRO A 119 30.08 -12.31 24.66
N VAL A 120 29.35 -13.42 24.52
CA VAL A 120 29.58 -14.41 23.44
C VAL A 120 29.16 -13.83 22.10
N ALA A 121 28.03 -13.13 22.05
CA ALA A 121 27.55 -12.46 20.84
C ALA A 121 28.56 -11.40 20.34
N LEU A 122 29.08 -10.56 21.25
CA LEU A 122 30.12 -9.56 20.93
C LEU A 122 31.39 -10.21 20.37
N GLN A 123 31.87 -11.30 21.00
CA GLN A 123 33.04 -12.04 20.52
C GLN A 123 32.83 -12.64 19.12
N GLN A 124 31.66 -13.24 18.89
CA GLN A 124 31.31 -13.83 17.60
C GLN A 124 31.18 -12.77 16.50
N ALA A 125 30.57 -11.62 16.80
CA ALA A 125 30.48 -10.50 15.87
C ALA A 125 31.87 -10.01 15.46
N ARG A 126 32.78 -9.75 16.41
CA ARG A 126 34.17 -9.34 16.09
C ARG A 126 34.89 -10.36 15.21
N ALA A 127 34.79 -11.64 15.55
CA ALA A 127 35.44 -12.70 14.77
C ALA A 127 34.92 -12.77 13.32
N ALA A 128 33.62 -12.60 13.12
CA ALA A 128 33.01 -12.59 11.78
C ALA A 128 33.36 -11.32 10.99
N ILE A 129 33.37 -10.15 11.65
CA ILE A 129 33.83 -8.90 11.05
C ILE A 129 35.28 -9.02 10.59
N ASP A 130 36.17 -9.60 11.40
CA ASP A 130 37.57 -9.80 11.04
C ASP A 130 37.76 -10.84 9.94
N ALA A 131 36.86 -11.82 9.81
CA ALA A 131 36.86 -12.76 8.71
C ALA A 131 36.46 -12.05 7.39
N TYR A 132 35.39 -11.28 7.41
CA TYR A 132 34.95 -10.47 6.26
C TYR A 132 36.01 -9.42 5.87
N ALA A 133 36.58 -8.70 6.83
CA ALA A 133 37.56 -7.63 6.58
C ALA A 133 38.83 -8.11 5.84
N LYS A 134 39.17 -9.40 5.89
CA LYS A 134 40.31 -9.96 5.16
C LYS A 134 40.06 -10.08 3.65
N GLN A 135 38.80 -10.13 3.24
CA GLN A 135 38.39 -10.35 1.85
C GLN A 135 37.52 -9.20 1.30
N SER A 136 37.15 -8.24 2.16
CA SER A 136 36.28 -7.12 1.82
C SER A 136 37.01 -6.03 1.05
N GLU A 137 36.37 -5.53 -0.01
CA GLU A 137 36.76 -4.30 -0.71
C GLU A 137 35.97 -3.07 -0.21
N GLN A 138 35.20 -3.22 0.87
CA GLN A 138 34.34 -2.17 1.44
C GLN A 138 34.79 -1.80 2.87
N PRO A 139 35.89 -1.03 3.02
CA PRO A 139 36.43 -0.66 4.34
C PRO A 139 35.42 0.13 5.18
N GLN A 140 34.54 0.93 4.55
CA GLN A 140 33.46 1.66 5.22
C GLN A 140 32.47 0.72 5.92
N LEU A 141 32.06 -0.39 5.28
CA LEU A 141 31.12 -1.33 5.90
C LEU A 141 31.75 -2.04 7.11
N VAL A 142 33.04 -2.37 7.02
CA VAL A 142 33.81 -2.91 8.14
C VAL A 142 33.87 -1.90 9.30
N SER A 143 34.17 -0.63 9.02
CA SER A 143 34.19 0.43 10.03
C SER A 143 32.81 0.63 10.66
N TRP A 144 31.74 0.57 9.87
CA TRP A 144 30.36 0.65 10.35
C TRP A 144 30.05 -0.49 11.35
N MET A 145 30.28 -1.74 10.96
CA MET A 145 30.03 -2.90 11.83
C MET A 145 30.85 -2.84 13.13
N ARG A 146 32.11 -2.40 13.04
CA ARG A 146 32.97 -2.21 14.22
C ARG A 146 32.43 -1.11 15.13
N ALA A 147 31.99 0.01 14.58
CA ALA A 147 31.45 1.11 15.38
C ALA A 147 30.21 0.67 16.18
N ILE A 148 29.26 -0.05 15.56
CA ILE A 148 28.09 -0.59 16.27
C ILE A 148 28.51 -1.51 17.43
N VAL A 149 29.40 -2.47 17.18
CA VAL A 149 29.89 -3.39 18.22
C VAL A 149 30.66 -2.64 19.32
N ASP A 150 31.50 -1.67 18.95
CA ASP A 150 32.28 -0.86 19.88
C ASP A 150 31.38 0.00 20.78
N ILE A 151 30.29 0.59 20.24
CA ILE A 151 29.28 1.32 21.03
C ILE A 151 28.63 0.40 22.06
N GLN A 152 28.16 -0.78 21.64
CA GLN A 152 27.47 -1.69 22.55
C GLN A 152 28.40 -2.24 23.64
N GLU A 153 29.68 -2.49 23.32
CA GLU A 153 30.69 -2.89 24.30
C GLU A 153 31.03 -1.75 25.27
N ALA A 154 31.20 -0.52 24.77
CA ALA A 154 31.44 0.65 25.61
C ALA A 154 30.30 0.90 26.59
N ASN A 155 29.04 0.70 26.17
CA ASN A 155 27.86 0.77 27.03
C ASN A 155 27.88 -0.25 28.19
N GLN A 156 28.64 -1.34 28.09
CA GLN A 156 28.81 -2.31 29.19
C GLN A 156 29.90 -1.92 30.20
N LEU A 157 30.73 -0.91 29.89
CA LEU A 157 31.77 -0.44 30.80
C LEU A 157 31.16 0.32 31.98
N PRO A 158 31.87 0.39 33.12
CA PRO A 158 31.46 1.26 34.23
C PRO A 158 31.30 2.72 33.75
N PRO A 159 30.32 3.49 34.27
CA PRO A 159 30.04 4.86 33.81
C PRO A 159 31.26 5.81 33.78
N ALA A 160 32.27 5.57 34.62
CA ALA A 160 33.49 6.36 34.67
C ALA A 160 34.40 6.18 33.43
N GLU A 161 34.23 5.09 32.68
CA GLU A 161 35.07 4.73 31.53
C GLU A 161 34.34 4.88 30.18
N GLN A 162 33.00 4.96 30.20
CA GLN A 162 32.16 5.07 29.00
C GLN A 162 32.51 6.29 28.13
N THR A 163 32.66 7.48 28.73
CA THR A 163 32.96 8.72 27.98
C THR A 163 34.28 8.62 27.20
N LEU A 164 35.31 7.98 27.79
CA LEU A 164 36.60 7.79 27.12
C LEU A 164 36.45 6.83 25.94
N ALA A 165 35.80 5.68 26.16
CA ALA A 165 35.58 4.68 25.12
C ALA A 165 34.75 5.22 23.94
N HIS A 166 33.67 5.97 24.22
CA HIS A 166 32.87 6.63 23.19
C HIS A 166 33.67 7.70 22.43
N SER A 167 34.52 8.48 23.11
CA SER A 167 35.36 9.49 22.44
C SER A 167 36.40 8.84 21.51
N GLU A 168 37.03 7.75 21.93
CA GLU A 168 37.96 6.99 21.09
C GLU A 168 37.27 6.36 19.87
N ALA A 169 36.06 5.81 20.05
CA ALA A 169 35.26 5.28 18.95
C ALA A 169 34.86 6.38 17.96
N PHE A 170 34.44 7.54 18.46
CA PHE A 170 34.08 8.70 17.62
C PHE A 170 35.25 9.14 16.74
N LEU A 171 36.43 9.35 17.32
CA LEU A 171 37.60 9.83 16.57
C LEU A 171 38.06 8.84 15.50
N LYS A 172 38.05 7.53 15.81
CA LYS A 172 38.37 6.47 14.82
C LYS A 172 37.37 6.46 13.66
N LEU A 173 36.09 6.69 13.95
CA LEU A 173 35.04 6.73 12.94
C LEU A 173 35.14 7.99 12.08
N ALA A 174 35.42 9.15 12.68
CA ALA A 174 35.68 10.40 11.97
C ALA A 174 36.88 10.28 11.00
N ASP A 175 37.99 9.66 11.44
CA ASP A 175 39.14 9.39 10.56
C ASP A 175 38.77 8.45 9.41
N SER A 176 37.90 7.46 9.65
CA SER A 176 37.41 6.55 8.60
C SER A 176 36.54 7.28 7.57
N ILE A 177 35.69 8.20 8.02
CA ILE A 177 34.82 9.03 7.17
C ILE A 177 35.64 9.88 6.21
N GLU A 178 36.69 10.52 6.70
CA GLU A 178 37.55 11.38 5.88
C GLU A 178 38.38 10.59 4.84
N GLN A 179 38.65 9.31 5.10
CA GLN A 179 39.46 8.45 4.22
C GLN A 179 38.64 7.71 3.16
N THR A 180 37.31 7.61 3.33
CA THR A 180 36.47 6.81 2.43
C THR A 180 35.84 7.64 1.30
N ALA A 181 35.75 7.03 0.12
CA ALA A 181 35.03 7.58 -1.01
C ALA A 181 33.49 7.50 -0.85
N ALA A 182 32.96 6.76 0.13
CA ALA A 182 31.51 6.65 0.37
C ALA A 182 31.20 6.65 1.89
N PRO A 183 31.19 7.82 2.56
CA PRO A 183 31.06 7.90 4.01
C PRO A 183 29.63 7.84 4.55
N LEU A 184 28.61 7.87 3.69
CA LEU A 184 27.22 8.13 4.08
C LEU A 184 26.74 7.26 5.26
N ILE A 185 26.92 5.95 5.17
CA ILE A 185 26.44 4.99 6.19
C ILE A 185 27.12 5.16 7.56
N LEU A 186 28.30 5.80 7.61
CA LEU A 186 29.05 6.01 8.85
C LEU A 186 28.49 7.17 9.67
N MET A 187 27.65 8.01 9.07
CA MET A 187 27.08 9.18 9.74
C MET A 187 26.15 8.78 10.88
N GLY A 188 25.39 7.70 10.73
CA GLY A 188 24.53 7.16 11.77
C GLY A 188 25.24 6.85 13.09
N PRO A 189 26.20 5.90 13.12
CA PRO A 189 26.96 5.60 14.32
C PRO A 189 27.76 6.80 14.85
N LEU A 190 28.23 7.69 13.96
CA LEU A 190 28.92 8.92 14.36
C LEU A 190 27.99 9.87 15.13
N SER A 191 26.76 10.06 14.64
CA SER A 191 25.74 10.88 15.29
C SER A 191 25.26 10.25 16.60
N GLU A 192 25.11 8.93 16.68
CA GLU A 192 24.79 8.22 17.93
C GLU A 192 25.88 8.45 18.99
N LEU A 193 27.16 8.27 18.61
CA LEU A 193 28.29 8.56 19.49
C LEU A 193 28.31 10.02 19.94
N ALA A 194 28.00 10.97 19.05
CA ALA A 194 27.88 12.37 19.42
C ALA A 194 26.78 12.59 20.46
N VAL A 195 25.60 11.98 20.30
CA VAL A 195 24.50 12.06 21.28
C VAL A 195 24.91 11.47 22.63
N LEU A 196 25.58 10.31 22.64
CA LEU A 196 26.08 9.68 23.88
C LEU A 196 27.15 10.51 24.59
N LEU A 197 27.85 11.39 23.87
CA LEU A 197 28.90 12.27 24.39
C LEU A 197 28.41 13.68 24.75
N ASP A 198 27.22 14.09 24.31
CA ASP A 198 26.71 15.46 24.48
C ASP A 198 26.07 15.65 25.87
N ASP A 199 26.86 16.14 26.83
CA ASP A 199 26.37 16.45 28.18
C ASP A 199 25.59 17.78 28.19
N ALA A 200 24.41 17.79 28.81
CA ALA A 200 23.52 18.95 28.82
C ALA A 200 24.14 20.24 29.43
N VAL A 201 25.21 20.12 30.22
CA VAL A 201 25.90 21.26 30.86
C VAL A 201 27.28 21.50 30.26
N LYS A 202 28.03 20.44 29.96
CA LYS A 202 29.43 20.51 29.50
C LYS A 202 29.59 20.48 27.98
N GLY A 203 28.56 20.04 27.26
CA GLY A 203 28.60 19.78 25.82
C GLY A 203 29.55 18.65 25.44
N LEU A 204 29.87 18.55 24.14
CA LEU A 204 30.81 17.55 23.61
C LEU A 204 32.24 17.72 24.15
N PRO A 205 33.00 16.63 24.30
CA PRO A 205 34.43 16.67 24.59
C PRO A 205 35.20 17.57 23.60
N PRO A 206 36.23 18.33 24.02
CA PRO A 206 36.90 19.32 23.18
C PRO A 206 37.40 18.81 21.82
N GLU A 207 37.97 17.60 21.79
CA GLU A 207 38.50 16.98 20.56
C GLU A 207 37.38 16.54 19.60
N VAL A 208 36.23 16.15 20.13
CA VAL A 208 35.04 15.80 19.35
C VAL A 208 34.35 17.08 18.85
N ALA A 209 34.25 18.10 19.72
CA ALA A 209 33.63 19.37 19.41
C ALA A 209 34.34 20.12 18.26
N SER A 210 35.67 19.98 18.14
CA SER A 210 36.46 20.57 17.05
C SER A 210 36.37 19.78 15.75
N ARG A 211 36.31 18.44 15.80
CA ARG A 211 36.30 17.58 14.60
C ARG A 211 34.92 17.45 13.96
N TYR A 212 33.87 17.36 14.77
CA TYR A 212 32.52 17.00 14.30
C TYR A 212 31.93 17.95 13.24
N PRO A 213 32.02 19.29 13.37
CA PRO A 213 31.50 20.21 12.36
C PRO A 213 32.15 20.03 10.98
N ASP A 214 33.47 19.83 10.93
CA ASP A 214 34.20 19.67 9.66
C ASP A 214 33.84 18.36 8.95
N VAL A 215 33.66 17.28 9.72
CA VAL A 215 33.18 15.99 9.20
C VAL A 215 31.79 16.14 8.59
N LEU A 216 30.86 16.80 9.29
CA LEU A 216 29.49 17.02 8.80
C LEU A 216 29.45 17.84 7.51
N VAL A 217 30.20 18.95 7.44
CA VAL A 217 30.28 19.79 6.22
C VAL A 217 30.78 18.98 5.02
N ASN A 218 31.89 18.25 5.19
CA ASN A 218 32.48 17.45 4.12
C ASN A 218 31.48 16.41 3.58
N VAL A 219 30.74 15.73 4.46
CA VAL A 219 29.76 14.73 4.03
C VAL A 219 28.51 15.39 3.43
N SER A 220 28.01 16.49 3.99
CA SER A 220 26.86 17.24 3.44
C SER A 220 27.14 17.73 2.01
N GLU A 221 28.32 18.30 1.76
CA GLU A 221 28.74 18.76 0.41
C GLU A 221 28.86 17.61 -0.60
N LYS A 222 29.23 16.41 -0.12
CA LYS A 222 29.34 15.22 -0.95
C LYS A 222 27.99 14.61 -1.31
N TYR A 223 26.98 14.82 -0.47
CA TYR A 223 25.61 14.37 -0.67
C TYR A 223 24.63 15.56 -0.63
N PRO A 224 24.73 16.50 -1.59
CA PRO A 224 24.04 17.79 -1.56
C PRO A 224 22.52 17.70 -1.80
N ARG A 225 21.96 16.48 -1.88
CA ARG A 225 20.51 16.25 -1.95
C ARG A 225 19.96 15.61 -0.67
N ASN A 226 20.82 15.28 0.29
CA ASN A 226 20.40 14.66 1.54
C ASN A 226 19.98 15.74 2.56
N LEU A 227 18.68 15.97 2.67
CA LEU A 227 18.10 17.00 3.52
C LEU A 227 18.37 16.73 5.01
N PHE A 228 18.41 15.47 5.44
CA PHE A 228 18.77 15.11 6.82
C PHE A 228 20.17 15.61 7.18
N LEU A 229 21.16 15.35 6.33
CA LEU A 229 22.54 15.80 6.55
C LEU A 229 22.66 17.33 6.52
N ALA A 230 21.95 18.00 5.61
CA ALA A 230 21.92 19.46 5.56
C ALA A 230 21.38 20.06 6.87
N ILE A 231 20.28 19.51 7.40
CA ILE A 231 19.68 19.95 8.67
C ILE A 231 20.61 19.69 9.87
N GLU A 232 21.17 18.49 10.00
CA GLU A 232 22.06 18.14 11.12
C GLU A 232 23.37 18.96 11.05
N THR A 233 23.89 19.23 9.85
CA THR A 233 25.06 20.09 9.64
C THR A 233 24.75 21.54 10.04
N MET A 234 23.63 22.09 9.58
CA MET A 234 23.16 23.43 9.96
C MET A 234 23.07 23.56 11.49
N LEU A 235 22.36 22.65 12.16
CA LEU A 235 22.21 22.66 13.62
C LEU A 235 23.55 22.62 14.33
N ARG A 236 24.47 21.78 13.87
CA ARG A 236 25.78 21.64 14.49
C ARG A 236 26.62 22.91 14.33
N LEU A 237 26.65 23.50 13.13
CA LEU A 237 27.39 24.73 12.85
C LEU A 237 26.84 25.91 13.66
N VAL A 238 25.50 26.03 13.75
CA VAL A 238 24.86 27.07 14.57
C VAL A 238 25.21 26.91 16.04
N LYS A 239 25.16 25.68 16.59
CA LYS A 239 25.59 25.40 17.96
C LYS A 239 27.09 25.66 18.19
N ALA A 240 27.92 25.43 17.17
CA ALA A 240 29.36 25.68 17.20
C ALA A 240 29.75 27.15 16.96
N GLN A 241 28.77 28.03 16.67
CA GLN A 241 28.99 29.43 16.30
C GLN A 241 29.87 29.59 15.05
N ASP A 242 29.70 28.70 14.07
CA ASP A 242 30.49 28.66 12.85
C ASP A 242 29.78 29.42 11.71
N PRO A 243 30.41 30.43 11.07
CA PRO A 243 29.82 31.20 9.98
C PRO A 243 29.39 30.37 8.76
N ARG A 244 29.98 29.19 8.53
CA ARG A 244 29.55 28.24 7.47
C ARG A 244 28.10 27.78 7.64
N ALA A 245 27.49 28.01 8.80
CA ALA A 245 26.07 27.79 9.02
C ALA A 245 25.20 28.50 7.97
N LEU A 246 25.61 29.67 7.46
CA LEU A 246 24.84 30.43 6.46
C LEU A 246 24.70 29.65 5.14
N ASP A 247 25.78 29.01 4.68
CA ASP A 247 25.75 28.20 3.45
C ASP A 247 24.79 27.02 3.60
N GLN A 248 24.73 26.40 4.79
CA GLN A 248 23.81 25.30 5.08
C GLN A 248 22.37 25.76 5.30
N VAL A 249 22.16 26.98 5.81
CA VAL A 249 20.83 27.61 5.91
C VAL A 249 20.25 27.82 4.51
N ASP A 250 21.06 28.37 3.59
CA ASP A 250 20.67 28.55 2.19
C ASP A 250 20.42 27.19 1.50
N HIS A 251 21.22 26.18 1.84
CA HIS A 251 21.05 24.83 1.31
C HIS A 251 19.75 24.16 1.79
N VAL A 252 19.42 24.24 3.07
CA VAL A 252 18.15 23.73 3.62
C VAL A 252 16.97 24.45 3.01
N GLU A 253 17.04 25.77 2.82
CA GLU A 253 16.01 26.56 2.12
C GLU A 253 15.78 26.03 0.70
N GLN A 254 16.85 25.85 -0.08
CA GLN A 254 16.77 25.34 -1.45
C GLN A 254 16.20 23.92 -1.52
N LEU A 255 16.60 23.02 -0.63
CA LEU A 255 16.11 21.64 -0.60
C LEU A 255 14.65 21.52 -0.15
N THR A 256 14.13 22.53 0.53
CA THR A 256 12.76 22.53 1.07
C THR A 256 11.79 23.40 0.28
N GLU A 257 12.27 24.26 -0.62
CA GLU A 257 11.43 25.04 -1.53
C GLU A 257 10.36 24.19 -2.26
N PRO A 258 10.70 22.99 -2.81
CA PRO A 258 9.70 22.15 -3.46
C PRO A 258 8.69 21.54 -2.49
N LEU A 259 9.02 21.51 -1.19
CA LEU A 259 8.17 20.94 -0.14
C LEU A 259 7.21 21.96 0.44
N ALA A 260 7.22 23.22 0.00
CA ALA A 260 6.43 24.26 0.62
C ALA A 260 4.93 23.90 0.69
N GLY A 261 4.38 23.25 -0.36
CA GLY A 261 3.01 22.74 -0.36
C GLY A 261 2.76 21.53 0.56
N LEU A 262 3.77 20.69 0.80
CA LEU A 262 3.75 19.64 1.84
C LEU A 262 3.70 20.27 3.23
N LEU A 263 4.62 21.20 3.47
CA LEU A 263 4.85 21.81 4.77
C LEU A 263 3.67 22.66 5.22
N GLU A 264 2.91 23.23 4.28
CA GLU A 264 1.61 23.87 4.53
C GLU A 264 0.57 22.90 5.15
N ARG A 265 0.60 21.61 4.77
CA ARG A 265 -0.37 20.59 5.23
C ARG A 265 0.09 19.85 6.49
N TYR A 266 1.40 19.59 6.63
CA TYR A 266 1.97 18.80 7.73
C TYR A 266 2.30 19.60 8.99
N ALA A 267 2.39 20.93 8.91
CA ALA A 267 2.74 21.78 10.04
C ALA A 267 2.14 23.18 9.88
N THR A 268 1.95 23.91 10.98
CA THR A 268 1.70 25.36 11.14
C THR A 268 2.74 26.27 10.47
N ALA A 269 3.34 25.85 9.38
CA ALA A 269 4.21 26.65 8.57
C ALA A 269 3.35 27.29 7.48
N ASP A 270 3.17 28.60 7.56
CA ASP A 270 2.96 29.42 6.35
C ASP A 270 3.94 28.92 5.27
N ARG A 271 3.56 28.90 3.98
CA ARG A 271 4.46 28.57 2.85
C ARG A 271 5.87 29.14 3.02
N THR A 272 5.93 30.33 3.62
CA THR A 272 7.13 31.10 3.90
C THR A 272 7.80 30.78 5.23
N PHE A 273 7.42 29.73 5.97
CA PHE A 273 7.97 29.44 7.30
C PHE A 273 9.45 29.13 7.22
N ILE A 274 9.85 28.24 6.31
CA ILE A 274 11.28 27.93 6.15
C ILE A 274 12.01 29.22 5.75
N ASP A 275 11.55 29.92 4.71
CA ASP A 275 12.11 31.21 4.27
C ASP A 275 12.23 32.25 5.39
N LYS A 276 11.21 32.36 6.25
CA LYS A 276 11.17 33.27 7.41
C LYS A 276 12.16 32.84 8.47
N GLN A 277 12.25 31.55 8.76
CA GLN A 277 13.15 31.01 9.77
C GLN A 277 14.60 31.10 9.31
N THR A 278 14.89 30.76 8.05
CA THR A 278 16.22 30.89 7.46
C THR A 278 16.64 32.36 7.38
N ALA A 279 15.75 33.28 6.99
CA ALA A 279 16.00 34.71 7.07
C ALA A 279 16.26 35.19 8.51
N ALA A 280 15.45 34.75 9.48
CA ALA A 280 15.64 35.09 10.89
C ALA A 280 16.93 34.51 11.48
N ILE A 281 17.36 33.32 11.03
CA ILE A 281 18.67 32.75 11.39
C ILE A 281 19.79 33.63 10.83
N ARG A 282 19.70 34.05 9.56
CA ARG A 282 20.68 34.96 8.93
C ARG A 282 20.79 36.27 9.71
N ASP A 283 19.66 36.88 10.06
CA ASP A 283 19.61 38.11 10.88
C ASP A 283 20.18 37.90 12.29
N ALA A 284 19.85 36.77 12.93
CA ALA A 284 20.36 36.44 14.25
C ALA A 284 21.88 36.23 14.26
N ILE A 285 22.43 35.53 13.26
CA ILE A 285 23.89 35.35 13.10
C ILE A 285 24.56 36.69 12.81
N ALA A 286 24.00 37.52 11.93
CA ALA A 286 24.52 38.86 11.65
C ALA A 286 24.54 39.77 12.89
N ALA A 287 23.62 39.55 13.84
CA ALA A 287 23.55 40.22 15.13
C ALA A 287 24.35 39.53 16.26
N ASP A 288 25.15 38.50 15.97
CA ASP A 288 25.90 37.68 16.92
C ASP A 288 25.01 36.99 18.00
N ASN A 289 23.75 36.72 17.67
CA ASN A 289 22.76 36.08 18.53
C ASN A 289 22.59 34.59 18.19
N TRP A 290 23.64 33.81 18.42
CA TRP A 290 23.68 32.37 18.14
C TRP A 290 22.66 31.54 18.91
N SER A 291 22.28 31.98 20.11
CA SER A 291 21.24 31.31 20.91
C SER A 291 19.89 31.37 20.22
N LEU A 292 19.53 32.52 19.63
CA LEU A 292 18.31 32.64 18.84
C LEU A 292 18.42 31.82 17.55
N ALA A 293 19.54 31.91 16.83
CA ALA A 293 19.77 31.10 15.64
C ALA A 293 19.60 29.60 15.92
N ALA A 294 20.09 29.10 17.06
CA ALA A 294 19.94 27.70 17.46
C ALA A 294 18.48 27.30 17.72
N ILE A 295 17.70 28.18 18.34
CA ILE A 295 16.26 27.95 18.56
C ILE A 295 15.52 27.87 17.22
N LEU A 296 15.79 28.80 16.29
CA LEU A 296 15.15 28.85 14.98
C LEU A 296 15.55 27.64 14.11
N ALA A 297 16.83 27.26 14.11
CA ALA A 297 17.31 26.06 13.42
C ALA A 297 16.66 24.79 13.98
N GLN A 298 16.46 24.72 15.30
CA GLN A 298 15.74 23.60 15.93
C GLN A 298 14.26 23.57 15.53
N GLN A 299 13.63 24.74 15.34
CA GLN A 299 12.25 24.82 14.84
C GLN A 299 12.14 24.26 13.42
N ILE A 300 13.07 24.62 12.52
CA ILE A 300 13.16 24.04 11.17
C ILE A 300 13.28 22.51 11.26
N ARG A 301 14.23 22.02 12.08
CA ARG A 301 14.42 20.58 12.26
C ARG A 301 13.15 19.87 12.74
N ASN A 302 12.44 20.45 13.71
CA ASN A 302 11.23 19.84 14.26
C ASN A 302 10.09 19.75 13.24
N VAL A 303 10.01 20.71 12.31
CA VAL A 303 9.02 20.70 11.21
C VAL A 303 9.39 19.69 10.12
N LEU A 304 10.68 19.56 9.80
CA LEU A 304 11.15 18.71 8.70
C LEU A 304 11.38 17.25 9.12
N THR A 305 11.78 16.97 10.37
CA THR A 305 12.04 15.60 10.87
C THR A 305 10.90 14.60 10.64
N PRO A 306 9.61 14.95 10.82
CA PRO A 306 8.52 14.01 10.58
C PRO A 306 8.22 13.80 9.09
N THR A 307 8.76 14.61 8.17
CA THR A 307 8.54 14.42 6.73
C THR A 307 9.21 13.14 6.25
N GLU A 308 8.56 12.41 5.35
CA GLU A 308 9.10 11.16 4.80
C GLU A 308 10.46 11.36 4.14
N ILE A 309 10.67 12.52 3.52
CA ILE A 309 11.95 12.90 2.91
C ILE A 309 13.12 12.85 3.90
N VAL A 310 12.97 13.48 5.06
CA VAL A 310 14.04 13.50 6.07
C VAL A 310 14.23 12.11 6.67
N ARG A 311 13.16 11.31 6.78
CA ARG A 311 13.25 9.93 7.27
C ARG A 311 14.02 9.04 6.31
N THR A 312 13.71 9.10 5.02
CA THR A 312 14.42 8.36 3.96
C THR A 312 15.89 8.74 3.91
N ASP A 313 16.19 10.04 3.90
CA ASP A 313 17.57 10.54 3.90
C ASP A 313 18.34 10.15 5.17
N ARG A 314 17.66 10.14 6.32
CA ARG A 314 18.23 9.66 7.59
C ARG A 314 18.52 8.16 7.55
N LYS A 315 17.60 7.34 7.00
CA LYS A 315 17.82 5.89 6.89
C LYS A 315 19.03 5.59 5.99
N ARG A 316 19.20 6.30 4.87
CA ARG A 316 20.41 6.19 4.03
C ARG A 316 21.71 6.53 4.78
N ALA A 317 21.66 7.53 5.66
CA ALA A 317 22.79 7.93 6.48
C ALA A 317 23.01 7.04 7.73
N ASN A 318 21.97 6.32 8.17
CA ASN A 318 21.97 5.44 9.33
C ASN A 318 21.19 4.14 9.05
N PRO A 319 21.70 3.29 8.14
CA PRO A 319 21.01 2.07 7.74
C PRO A 319 20.99 1.04 8.87
N ASN A 320 19.97 0.18 8.90
CA ASN A 320 19.96 -1.02 9.72
C ASN A 320 20.95 -2.07 9.13
N ALA A 321 21.41 -3.03 9.94
CA ALA A 321 22.23 -4.13 9.44
C ALA A 321 21.55 -4.93 8.30
N LEU A 322 20.22 -5.04 8.31
CA LEU A 322 19.44 -5.68 7.23
C LEU A 322 19.55 -4.93 5.91
N ASP A 323 19.70 -3.60 5.96
CA ASP A 323 19.85 -2.74 4.78
C ASP A 323 21.20 -2.91 4.10
N LEU A 324 22.12 -3.60 4.76
CA LEU A 324 23.49 -3.79 4.30
C LEU A 324 23.77 -5.24 3.89
N LEU A 325 22.77 -6.11 3.81
CA LEU A 325 22.95 -7.48 3.30
C LEU A 325 23.34 -7.46 1.81
N SER A 326 24.15 -8.44 1.38
CA SER A 326 24.50 -8.68 -0.02
C SER A 326 23.67 -9.82 -0.60
N PHE A 327 23.01 -9.56 -1.72
CA PHE A 327 22.28 -10.57 -2.48
C PHE A 327 23.09 -11.11 -3.66
N GLN A 328 24.27 -10.54 -3.94
CA GLN A 328 25.12 -10.95 -5.07
C GLN A 328 25.54 -12.43 -4.98
N GLY A 329 25.78 -12.95 -3.78
CA GLY A 329 26.12 -14.35 -3.55
C GLY A 329 24.95 -15.28 -3.84
N LEU A 330 23.72 -14.86 -3.50
CA LEU A 330 22.49 -15.58 -3.83
C LEU A 330 22.25 -15.52 -5.34
N ARG A 331 22.43 -14.37 -5.97
CA ARG A 331 22.29 -14.18 -7.41
C ARG A 331 23.23 -15.04 -8.24
N LYS A 332 24.52 -15.12 -7.85
CA LYS A 332 25.50 -16.02 -8.48
C LYS A 332 25.07 -17.48 -8.38
N LEU A 333 24.47 -17.87 -7.25
CA LEU A 333 23.93 -19.22 -7.06
C LEU A 333 22.64 -19.44 -7.87
N ALA A 334 21.77 -18.43 -7.96
CA ALA A 334 20.57 -18.45 -8.80
C ALA A 334 20.95 -18.64 -10.27
N ALA A 335 21.92 -17.87 -10.78
CA ALA A 335 22.47 -18.01 -12.13
C ALA A 335 23.03 -19.42 -12.37
N ALA A 336 23.81 -19.96 -11.41
CA ALA A 336 24.38 -21.30 -11.51
C ALA A 336 23.30 -22.39 -11.46
N SER A 337 22.28 -22.24 -10.62
CA SER A 337 21.13 -23.15 -10.52
C SER A 337 20.30 -23.14 -11.82
N ALA A 338 19.99 -21.95 -12.34
CA ALA A 338 19.28 -21.79 -13.61
C ALA A 338 20.06 -22.42 -14.78
N ALA A 339 21.39 -22.32 -14.79
CA ALA A 339 22.21 -22.97 -15.82
C ALA A 339 22.14 -24.51 -15.78
N GLU A 340 21.95 -25.11 -14.60
CA GLU A 340 21.79 -26.57 -14.44
C GLU A 340 20.38 -27.06 -14.82
N GLN A 341 19.37 -26.22 -14.63
CA GLN A 341 17.97 -26.54 -14.86
C GLN A 341 17.43 -25.98 -16.18
N SER A 342 18.27 -25.31 -16.99
CA SER A 342 17.84 -24.65 -18.23
C SER A 342 17.06 -25.60 -19.14
N LEU A 343 15.86 -25.21 -19.56
CA LEU A 343 15.20 -25.88 -20.67
C LEU A 343 16.08 -25.90 -21.92
N ALA A 344 15.89 -26.92 -22.75
CA ALA A 344 16.56 -26.98 -24.05
C ALA A 344 16.16 -25.81 -24.97
N THR A 345 14.97 -25.25 -24.75
CA THR A 345 14.30 -24.22 -25.57
C THR A 345 14.77 -22.81 -25.25
N ALA A 346 15.22 -22.55 -24.02
CA ALA A 346 15.98 -21.34 -23.65
C ALA A 346 17.26 -21.13 -24.49
N LYS A 347 17.70 -22.14 -25.26
CA LYS A 347 18.86 -22.08 -26.17
C LYS A 347 18.46 -22.22 -27.64
N ALA A 348 17.19 -22.44 -27.94
CA ALA A 348 16.70 -22.47 -29.31
C ALA A 348 16.76 -21.06 -29.91
N PRO A 349 17.02 -20.91 -31.22
CA PRO A 349 16.92 -19.61 -31.86
C PRO A 349 15.47 -19.10 -31.80
N LEU A 350 15.29 -17.83 -31.44
CA LEU A 350 14.00 -17.16 -31.63
C LEU A 350 13.67 -17.12 -33.13
N GLN A 351 12.48 -17.57 -33.50
CA GLN A 351 12.05 -17.64 -34.91
C GLN A 351 10.86 -16.74 -35.16
N PHE A 352 11.00 -15.79 -36.09
CA PHE A 352 9.91 -14.88 -36.47
C PHE A 352 9.58 -14.98 -37.95
N GLN A 353 8.31 -15.23 -38.25
CA GLN A 353 7.79 -15.31 -39.61
C GLN A 353 6.91 -14.09 -39.91
N ARG A 354 7.42 -13.21 -40.78
CA ARG A 354 6.68 -12.04 -41.26
C ARG A 354 5.38 -12.46 -41.97
N GLN A 355 4.28 -11.82 -41.59
CA GLN A 355 2.99 -12.00 -42.24
C GLN A 355 2.81 -10.98 -43.38
N PRO A 356 2.34 -11.42 -44.56
CA PRO A 356 1.98 -10.50 -45.62
C PRO A 356 0.73 -9.69 -45.22
N THR A 357 0.73 -8.40 -45.48
CA THR A 357 -0.47 -7.56 -45.39
C THR A 357 -1.10 -7.44 -46.78
N ASP A 358 -2.41 -7.67 -46.90
CA ASP A 358 -3.13 -7.56 -48.17
C ASP A 358 -3.10 -6.13 -48.74
N SER A 359 -2.86 -5.13 -47.90
CA SER A 359 -2.64 -3.72 -48.26
C SER A 359 -1.68 -3.06 -47.27
N PRO A 360 -0.81 -2.13 -47.72
CA PRO A 360 0.13 -1.46 -46.83
C PRO A 360 -0.64 -0.54 -45.88
N LEU A 361 -0.62 -0.88 -44.59
CA LEU A 361 -1.05 -0.01 -43.51
C LEU A 361 0.11 0.93 -43.19
N ARG A 362 -0.15 2.23 -43.11
CA ARG A 362 0.90 3.22 -42.84
C ARG A 362 0.78 3.75 -41.42
N ALA A 363 1.91 3.99 -40.77
CA ALA A 363 1.98 4.52 -39.41
C ALA A 363 3.28 5.28 -39.17
N THR A 364 3.21 6.31 -38.34
CA THR A 364 4.36 6.93 -37.66
C THR A 364 4.43 6.53 -36.18
N ALA A 365 3.29 6.17 -35.59
CA ALA A 365 3.18 5.56 -34.28
C ALA A 365 2.06 4.52 -34.28
N LEU A 366 2.20 3.49 -33.44
CA LEU A 366 1.18 2.48 -33.21
C LEU A 366 1.19 1.98 -31.78
N CYS A 367 0.09 1.37 -31.37
CA CYS A 367 0.02 0.49 -30.20
C CYS A 367 -0.98 -0.65 -30.47
N THR A 368 -0.87 -1.72 -29.70
CA THR A 368 -1.71 -2.91 -29.80
C THR A 368 -2.70 -2.97 -28.65
N VAL A 369 -3.98 -3.20 -28.93
CA VAL A 369 -5.04 -3.27 -27.91
C VAL A 369 -6.25 -4.05 -28.44
N ASP A 370 -6.89 -4.87 -27.62
CA ASP A 370 -8.18 -5.50 -27.92
C ASP A 370 -9.32 -4.46 -27.75
N PHE A 371 -9.54 -3.56 -28.71
CA PHE A 371 -10.51 -2.47 -28.50
C PHE A 371 -11.97 -2.93 -28.62
N ASP A 372 -12.24 -4.04 -29.30
CA ASP A 372 -13.60 -4.57 -29.53
C ASP A 372 -14.01 -5.69 -28.56
N LEU A 373 -13.11 -6.07 -27.64
CA LEU A 373 -13.33 -6.99 -26.53
C LEU A 373 -13.62 -8.42 -26.99
N ASP A 374 -12.97 -8.83 -28.09
CA ASP A 374 -13.08 -10.18 -28.64
C ASP A 374 -11.98 -11.14 -28.13
N GLY A 375 -10.99 -10.60 -27.42
CA GLY A 375 -9.84 -11.34 -26.86
C GLY A 375 -8.60 -11.33 -27.75
N THR A 376 -8.69 -10.78 -28.96
CA THR A 376 -7.60 -10.68 -29.95
C THR A 376 -7.05 -9.25 -29.97
N PRO A 377 -5.72 -9.05 -30.00
CA PRO A 377 -5.17 -7.71 -30.14
C PRO A 377 -5.44 -7.09 -31.52
N ASP A 378 -5.89 -5.84 -31.50
CA ASP A 378 -6.03 -4.98 -32.68
C ASP A 378 -4.94 -3.90 -32.73
N ILE A 379 -4.90 -3.13 -33.81
CA ILE A 379 -3.92 -2.05 -34.02
C ILE A 379 -4.61 -0.68 -33.99
N VAL A 380 -4.04 0.22 -33.18
CA VAL A 380 -4.33 1.65 -33.23
C VAL A 380 -3.11 2.37 -33.80
N SER A 381 -3.29 3.17 -34.83
CA SER A 381 -2.17 3.80 -35.55
C SER A 381 -2.42 5.27 -35.87
N VAL A 382 -1.34 6.05 -35.92
CA VAL A 382 -1.33 7.44 -36.38
C VAL A 382 -0.59 7.55 -37.70
N PHE A 383 -1.17 8.23 -38.69
CA PHE A 383 -0.51 8.53 -39.96
C PHE A 383 -1.12 9.75 -40.68
N GLU A 384 -0.29 10.67 -41.20
CA GLU A 384 -0.70 11.84 -42.01
C GLU A 384 -2.01 12.50 -41.51
N ASN A 385 -2.07 12.90 -40.23
CA ASN A 385 -3.22 13.52 -39.55
C ASN A 385 -4.45 12.64 -39.23
N GLN A 386 -4.32 11.32 -39.34
CA GLN A 386 -5.39 10.38 -39.04
C GLN A 386 -5.02 9.48 -37.85
N LEU A 387 -5.93 9.36 -36.90
CA LEU A 387 -5.99 8.25 -35.94
C LEU A 387 -6.88 7.16 -36.53
N THR A 388 -6.36 5.94 -36.67
CA THR A 388 -7.08 4.81 -37.28
C THR A 388 -7.12 3.61 -36.35
N LEU A 389 -8.31 3.04 -36.17
CA LEU A 389 -8.52 1.74 -35.55
C LEU A 389 -8.54 0.69 -36.65
N THR A 390 -7.70 -0.33 -36.55
CA THR A 390 -7.61 -1.43 -37.51
C THR A 390 -7.82 -2.74 -36.78
N ARG A 391 -8.90 -3.43 -37.11
CA ARG A 391 -9.30 -4.68 -36.46
C ARG A 391 -8.70 -5.89 -37.19
N ARG A 392 -8.35 -6.94 -36.45
CA ARG A 392 -7.97 -8.22 -37.06
C ARG A 392 -9.22 -9.07 -37.40
N SER A 393 -9.24 -9.70 -38.58
CA SER A 393 -10.33 -10.59 -39.01
C SER A 393 -9.77 -11.87 -39.63
N SER A 394 -9.88 -13.01 -38.93
CA SER A 394 -9.33 -14.33 -39.28
C SER A 394 -7.82 -14.34 -39.60
N ASP A 395 -7.37 -13.74 -40.71
CA ASP A 395 -5.96 -13.58 -41.11
C ASP A 395 -5.68 -12.22 -41.81
N ALA A 396 -6.61 -11.26 -41.79
CA ALA A 396 -6.49 -9.97 -42.47
C ALA A 396 -6.69 -8.79 -41.51
N TRP A 397 -6.16 -7.63 -41.89
CA TRP A 397 -6.33 -6.37 -41.18
C TRP A 397 -7.36 -5.50 -41.90
N GLU A 398 -8.42 -5.08 -41.19
CA GLU A 398 -9.53 -4.30 -41.73
C GLU A 398 -9.65 -2.93 -41.02
N PRO A 399 -9.73 -1.80 -41.76
CA PRO A 399 -10.04 -0.52 -41.15
C PRO A 399 -11.40 -0.56 -40.43
N TYR A 400 -11.43 -0.08 -39.19
CA TYR A 400 -12.61 -0.16 -38.32
C TYR A 400 -13.25 1.21 -38.05
N ALA A 401 -12.43 2.21 -37.76
CA ALA A 401 -12.84 3.62 -37.61
C ALA A 401 -11.64 4.54 -37.81
N SER A 402 -11.88 5.81 -38.16
CA SER A 402 -10.83 6.81 -38.19
C SER A 402 -11.35 8.20 -37.83
N THR A 403 -10.48 9.07 -37.32
CA THR A 403 -10.77 10.48 -37.08
C THR A 403 -9.55 11.34 -37.44
N THR A 404 -9.81 12.60 -37.78
CA THR A 404 -8.75 13.60 -37.99
C THR A 404 -8.17 14.05 -36.65
N ILE A 405 -6.86 14.22 -36.61
CA ILE A 405 -6.04 14.72 -35.50
C ILE A 405 -5.02 15.75 -36.04
N ALA A 406 -4.21 16.36 -35.17
CA ALA A 406 -3.16 17.29 -35.58
C ALA A 406 -2.11 16.65 -36.52
N GLU A 407 -1.60 17.43 -37.49
CA GLU A 407 -0.65 16.96 -38.53
C GLU A 407 0.73 16.55 -37.98
N ASP A 408 1.12 17.09 -36.82
CA ASP A 408 2.39 16.87 -36.13
C ASP A 408 2.30 15.82 -35.00
N THR A 409 1.19 15.07 -34.96
CA THR A 409 1.03 13.95 -34.04
C THR A 409 2.13 12.91 -34.26
N ARG A 410 2.82 12.52 -33.18
CA ARG A 410 3.96 11.62 -33.22
C ARG A 410 3.82 10.37 -32.35
N GLY A 411 2.82 10.31 -31.48
CA GLY A 411 2.61 9.21 -30.54
C GLY A 411 1.14 8.93 -30.27
N VAL A 412 0.86 7.70 -29.85
CA VAL A 412 -0.46 7.25 -29.40
C VAL A 412 -0.30 6.22 -28.29
N ILE A 413 -1.09 6.36 -27.22
CA ILE A 413 -1.29 5.34 -26.19
C ILE A 413 -2.79 5.05 -26.05
N VAL A 414 -3.13 3.86 -25.56
CA VAL A 414 -4.51 3.50 -25.24
C VAL A 414 -4.58 3.10 -23.77
N THR A 415 -5.46 3.76 -23.02
CA THR A 415 -5.60 3.56 -21.57
C THR A 415 -7.03 3.85 -21.10
N ASP A 416 -7.40 3.45 -19.89
CA ASP A 416 -8.74 3.68 -19.34
C ASP A 416 -8.82 5.02 -18.58
N LEU A 417 -9.03 6.12 -19.31
CA LEU A 417 -9.24 7.46 -18.73
C LEU A 417 -10.70 7.72 -18.33
N PHE A 418 -11.58 6.73 -18.51
CA PHE A 418 -13.00 6.87 -18.29
C PHE A 418 -13.43 6.05 -17.09
N MET A 419 -14.05 6.69 -16.11
CA MET A 419 -14.49 5.98 -14.93
C MET A 419 -15.71 5.10 -15.22
N VAL A 420 -15.66 3.85 -14.77
CA VAL A 420 -16.78 2.91 -14.89
C VAL A 420 -17.92 3.28 -13.94
N ASP A 421 -18.98 3.89 -14.47
CA ASP A 421 -20.24 4.07 -13.75
C ASP A 421 -21.20 2.90 -14.05
N ALA A 422 -21.48 2.09 -13.03
CA ALA A 422 -22.34 0.92 -13.15
C ALA A 422 -23.84 1.26 -13.38
N GLY A 423 -24.25 2.52 -13.14
CA GLY A 423 -25.58 3.06 -13.42
C GLY A 423 -25.75 3.66 -14.81
N GLU A 424 -24.66 3.96 -15.54
CA GLU A 424 -24.70 4.62 -16.85
C GLU A 424 -25.45 3.74 -17.90
N PRO A 425 -26.54 4.24 -18.52
CA PRO A 425 -27.31 3.47 -19.51
C PRO A 425 -26.51 3.10 -20.76
N SER A 426 -25.50 3.90 -21.12
CA SER A 426 -24.65 3.67 -22.31
C SER A 426 -23.42 2.79 -22.06
N ARG A 427 -23.20 2.28 -20.84
CA ARG A 427 -22.06 1.42 -20.52
C ARG A 427 -22.09 0.08 -21.25
N ILE A 428 -20.93 -0.58 -21.32
CA ILE A 428 -20.85 -1.99 -21.73
C ILE A 428 -21.46 -2.82 -20.59
N ARG A 429 -22.50 -3.62 -20.90
CA ARG A 429 -23.19 -4.47 -19.93
C ARG A 429 -22.95 -5.93 -20.26
N LYS A 430 -22.70 -6.75 -19.23
CA LYS A 430 -22.80 -8.20 -19.36
C LYS A 430 -24.25 -8.59 -19.71
N PRO A 431 -24.45 -9.51 -20.65
CA PRO A 431 -25.74 -10.17 -20.79
C PRO A 431 -26.05 -10.95 -19.50
N ALA A 432 -27.32 -11.09 -19.14
CA ALA A 432 -27.68 -11.85 -17.94
C ALA A 432 -27.25 -13.32 -18.10
N ALA A 433 -26.70 -13.94 -17.04
CA ALA A 433 -26.23 -15.33 -17.10
C ALA A 433 -27.33 -16.33 -17.50
N ALA A 434 -28.60 -16.01 -17.24
CA ALA A 434 -29.75 -16.80 -17.65
C ALA A 434 -30.05 -16.75 -19.17
N ASP A 435 -29.50 -15.76 -19.86
CA ASP A 435 -29.70 -15.51 -21.30
C ASP A 435 -28.52 -16.03 -22.15
N LEU A 436 -27.49 -16.61 -21.53
CA LEU A 436 -26.28 -17.07 -22.19
C LEU A 436 -26.18 -18.60 -22.17
N ASP A 437 -25.75 -19.19 -23.28
CA ASP A 437 -25.29 -20.58 -23.25
C ASP A 437 -23.92 -20.72 -22.56
N THR A 438 -23.42 -21.95 -22.38
CA THR A 438 -22.17 -22.18 -21.63
C THR A 438 -20.94 -21.57 -22.31
N SER A 439 -20.94 -21.48 -23.64
CA SER A 439 -19.86 -20.89 -24.43
C SER A 439 -19.95 -19.36 -24.43
N GLU A 440 -21.17 -18.81 -24.55
CA GLU A 440 -21.44 -17.39 -24.47
C GLU A 440 -21.19 -16.84 -23.07
N ALA A 441 -21.49 -17.62 -22.02
CA ALA A 441 -21.19 -17.28 -20.64
C ALA A 441 -19.67 -17.22 -20.37
N ALA A 442 -18.90 -18.17 -20.94
CA ALA A 442 -17.44 -18.19 -20.85
C ALA A 442 -16.77 -17.06 -21.66
N ALA A 443 -17.38 -16.62 -22.77
CA ALA A 443 -16.89 -15.47 -23.53
C ALA A 443 -17.25 -14.14 -22.84
N ALA A 444 -18.48 -14.02 -22.32
CA ALA A 444 -18.94 -12.84 -21.60
C ALA A 444 -18.23 -12.65 -20.24
N SER A 445 -17.77 -13.72 -19.60
CA SER A 445 -16.99 -13.62 -18.36
C SER A 445 -15.61 -13.00 -18.56
N LYS A 446 -15.06 -13.07 -19.79
CA LYS A 446 -13.72 -12.56 -20.15
C LYS A 446 -13.69 -11.09 -20.59
N ARG A 447 -14.85 -10.41 -20.67
CA ARG A 447 -14.93 -9.03 -21.18
C ARG A 447 -14.78 -7.99 -20.08
N HIS A 448 -14.00 -6.95 -20.36
CA HIS A 448 -14.01 -5.70 -19.61
C HIS A 448 -15.34 -4.95 -19.82
N GLU A 449 -15.77 -4.18 -18.84
CA GLU A 449 -17.03 -3.42 -18.88
C GLU A 449 -16.81 -1.91 -19.06
N THR A 450 -15.60 -1.50 -19.45
CA THR A 450 -15.19 -0.10 -19.68
C THR A 450 -14.82 0.18 -21.14
N PHE A 451 -14.90 1.45 -21.55
CA PHE A 451 -14.39 1.92 -22.83
C PHE A 451 -12.98 2.48 -22.66
N PRO A 452 -11.97 1.99 -23.39
CA PRO A 452 -10.65 2.61 -23.37
C PRO A 452 -10.69 3.97 -24.07
N SER A 453 -9.64 4.75 -23.86
CA SER A 453 -9.40 6.05 -24.49
C SER A 453 -8.06 6.02 -25.24
N ALA A 454 -8.07 6.47 -26.49
CA ALA A 454 -6.85 6.83 -27.21
C ALA A 454 -6.39 8.21 -26.77
N VAL A 455 -5.11 8.34 -26.41
CA VAL A 455 -4.44 9.61 -26.15
C VAL A 455 -3.37 9.77 -27.22
N VAL A 456 -3.55 10.75 -28.10
CA VAL A 456 -2.58 11.07 -29.15
C VAL A 456 -1.83 12.34 -28.78
N PHE A 457 -0.54 12.40 -29.11
CA PHE A 457 0.30 13.52 -28.71
C PHE A 457 1.37 13.88 -29.75
N GLY A 458 1.78 15.15 -29.73
CA GLY A 458 2.81 15.70 -30.60
C GLY A 458 3.08 17.18 -30.33
N ASP A 459 3.63 17.89 -31.33
CA ASP A 459 4.03 19.28 -31.16
C ASP A 459 2.82 20.20 -30.88
N SER A 460 1.64 19.89 -31.43
CA SER A 460 0.39 20.62 -31.20
C SER A 460 -0.30 20.30 -29.87
N GLY A 461 0.21 19.36 -29.07
CA GLY A 461 -0.35 19.01 -27.76
C GLY A 461 -0.94 17.61 -27.67
N ILE A 462 -2.03 17.48 -26.90
CA ILE A 462 -2.71 16.20 -26.61
C ILE A 462 -4.17 16.25 -27.08
N GLU A 463 -4.60 15.21 -27.80
CA GLU A 463 -6.02 14.96 -28.11
C GLU A 463 -6.45 13.60 -27.54
N ILE A 464 -7.68 13.52 -27.03
CA ILE A 464 -8.23 12.31 -26.38
C ILE A 464 -9.48 11.86 -27.13
N PHE A 465 -9.64 10.55 -27.31
CA PHE A 465 -10.82 9.95 -27.93
C PHE A 465 -11.25 8.70 -27.17
N ARG A 466 -12.48 8.65 -26.66
CA ARG A 466 -13.10 7.42 -26.17
C ARG A 466 -13.33 6.46 -27.33
N ILE A 467 -12.92 5.21 -27.17
CA ILE A 467 -13.07 4.15 -28.16
C ILE A 467 -14.29 3.29 -27.84
N ASP A 468 -15.28 3.25 -28.74
CA ASP A 468 -16.40 2.31 -28.68
C ASP A 468 -16.22 1.20 -29.72
N GLY A 469 -15.49 0.14 -29.33
CA GLY A 469 -15.13 -0.96 -30.22
C GLY A 469 -16.28 -1.88 -30.62
N ARG A 470 -17.49 -1.73 -30.07
CA ARG A 470 -18.59 -2.70 -30.30
C ARG A 470 -19.02 -2.72 -31.75
N SER A 471 -19.25 -3.93 -32.30
CA SER A 471 -19.63 -4.09 -33.71
C SER A 471 -21.00 -3.48 -34.08
N ASP A 472 -21.90 -3.32 -33.12
CA ASP A 472 -23.22 -2.69 -33.27
C ASP A 472 -23.22 -1.17 -33.03
N SER A 473 -22.07 -0.58 -32.67
CA SER A 473 -21.92 0.86 -32.53
C SER A 473 -21.96 1.56 -33.89
N ASP A 474 -22.55 2.76 -33.89
CA ASP A 474 -22.54 3.67 -35.04
C ASP A 474 -21.07 4.02 -35.37
N PRO A 475 -20.57 3.79 -36.61
CA PRO A 475 -19.18 4.05 -36.97
C PRO A 475 -18.70 5.46 -36.61
N ASP A 476 -19.57 6.48 -36.74
CA ASP A 476 -19.26 7.87 -36.42
C ASP A 476 -19.15 8.14 -34.90
N LYS A 477 -19.47 7.14 -34.07
CA LYS A 477 -19.41 7.20 -32.59
C LYS A 477 -18.35 6.29 -31.99
N ARG A 478 -17.51 5.66 -32.82
CA ARG A 478 -16.44 4.77 -32.38
C ARG A 478 -15.24 5.50 -31.79
N LEU A 479 -15.02 6.75 -32.20
CA LEU A 479 -13.98 7.64 -31.69
C LEU A 479 -14.62 8.96 -31.29
N LEU A 480 -14.86 9.15 -29.99
CA LEU A 480 -15.58 10.31 -29.47
C LEU A 480 -14.66 11.19 -28.62
N PRO A 481 -14.50 12.49 -28.95
CA PRO A 481 -13.76 13.40 -28.10
C PRO A 481 -14.49 13.65 -26.77
N PRO A 482 -13.80 14.23 -25.76
CA PRO A 482 -14.42 14.62 -24.50
C PRO A 482 -15.64 15.53 -24.69
N ALA A 483 -16.66 15.37 -23.83
CA ALA A 483 -17.88 16.18 -23.89
C ALA A 483 -17.68 17.64 -23.42
N ALA A 484 -16.58 17.90 -22.71
CA ALA A 484 -16.16 19.20 -22.22
C ALA A 484 -14.65 19.41 -22.52
N PRO A 485 -14.12 20.63 -22.47
CA PRO A 485 -12.68 20.85 -22.58
C PRO A 485 -11.92 19.99 -21.56
N SER A 486 -10.97 19.19 -22.05
CA SER A 486 -10.15 18.27 -21.24
C SER A 486 -9.24 18.96 -20.21
N GLY A 487 -9.00 20.28 -20.30
CA GLY A 487 -7.97 20.97 -19.49
C GLY A 487 -6.55 20.86 -20.05
N LEU A 488 -6.32 20.02 -21.07
CA LEU A 488 -5.01 19.81 -21.71
C LEU A 488 -4.75 20.72 -22.93
N GLN A 489 -5.66 21.66 -23.23
CA GLN A 489 -5.63 22.46 -24.47
C GLN A 489 -4.37 23.32 -24.62
N ASP A 490 -3.79 23.73 -23.50
CA ASP A 490 -2.63 24.63 -23.46
C ASP A 490 -1.29 23.87 -23.37
N VAL A 491 -1.32 22.53 -23.40
CA VAL A 491 -0.11 21.70 -23.43
C VAL A 491 0.36 21.59 -24.87
N THR A 492 1.65 21.85 -25.13
CA THR A 492 2.26 21.77 -26.47
C THR A 492 3.62 21.07 -26.40
N ALA A 493 4.23 20.78 -27.54
CA ALA A 493 5.56 20.16 -27.64
C ALA A 493 5.68 18.85 -26.85
N VAL A 494 4.63 18.02 -26.88
CA VAL A 494 4.54 16.81 -26.03
C VAL A 494 5.42 15.72 -26.60
N THR A 495 6.32 15.22 -25.75
CA THR A 495 7.30 14.22 -26.13
C THR A 495 6.95 12.79 -25.74
N GLY A 496 6.19 12.62 -24.66
CA GLY A 496 5.75 11.33 -24.14
C GLY A 496 4.65 11.51 -23.09
N VAL A 497 3.85 10.46 -22.90
CA VAL A 497 2.75 10.43 -21.94
C VAL A 497 2.78 9.09 -21.21
N GLN A 498 2.76 9.11 -19.88
CA GLN A 498 2.70 7.93 -19.03
C GLN A 498 1.42 7.98 -18.18
N PRO A 499 0.49 7.03 -18.34
CA PRO A 499 -0.68 6.93 -17.48
C PRO A 499 -0.36 6.21 -16.16
N GLY A 500 -1.09 6.55 -15.11
CA GLY A 500 -0.97 5.96 -13.77
C GLY A 500 -2.00 6.51 -12.79
N ASP A 501 -2.37 5.76 -11.76
CA ASP A 501 -3.19 6.26 -10.65
C ASP A 501 -2.23 6.92 -9.63
N LEU A 502 -2.00 8.22 -9.77
CA LEU A 502 -0.91 8.92 -9.09
C LEU A 502 -1.37 9.54 -7.76
N ASP A 503 -2.68 9.71 -7.57
CA ASP A 503 -3.25 10.19 -6.31
C ASP A 503 -3.98 9.10 -5.52
N GLY A 504 -4.07 7.87 -6.05
CA GLY A 504 -4.60 6.70 -5.35
C GLY A 504 -6.13 6.64 -5.33
N ASP A 505 -6.80 7.42 -6.19
CA ASP A 505 -8.26 7.52 -6.26
C ASP A 505 -8.92 6.50 -7.20
N GLY A 506 -8.11 5.80 -7.99
CA GLY A 506 -8.53 4.76 -8.92
C GLY A 506 -8.74 5.22 -10.37
N ASP A 507 -8.71 6.52 -10.65
CA ASP A 507 -8.70 7.05 -12.01
C ASP A 507 -7.25 7.15 -12.54
N LEU A 508 -7.05 6.88 -13.83
CA LEU A 508 -5.72 7.04 -14.42
C LEU A 508 -5.45 8.50 -14.78
N ASP A 509 -4.44 9.06 -14.14
CA ASP A 509 -3.80 10.35 -14.37
C ASP A 509 -2.76 10.28 -15.50
N LEU A 510 -2.18 11.43 -15.85
CA LEU A 510 -1.17 11.54 -16.89
C LEU A 510 0.08 12.29 -16.40
N VAL A 511 1.24 11.66 -16.52
CA VAL A 511 2.53 12.36 -16.55
C VAL A 511 2.88 12.67 -18.00
N VAL A 512 3.10 13.95 -18.30
CA VAL A 512 3.32 14.47 -19.64
C VAL A 512 4.72 15.06 -19.73
N ALA A 513 5.56 14.50 -20.58
CA ALA A 513 6.85 15.07 -20.92
C ALA A 513 6.69 16.07 -22.07
N THR A 514 7.31 17.24 -21.96
CA THR A 514 7.34 18.26 -23.01
C THR A 514 8.78 18.67 -23.33
N ALA A 515 9.01 19.09 -24.58
CA ALA A 515 10.35 19.52 -25.01
C ALA A 515 10.76 20.87 -24.41
N ASP A 516 9.79 21.75 -24.14
CA ASP A 516 10.01 23.15 -23.78
C ASP A 516 9.76 23.43 -22.28
N ASP A 517 8.72 22.82 -21.68
CA ASP A 517 8.30 23.09 -20.29
C ASP A 517 8.72 21.97 -19.30
N GLY A 518 9.43 20.94 -19.77
CA GLY A 518 9.82 19.79 -18.96
C GLY A 518 8.65 18.84 -18.67
N LEU A 519 8.66 18.22 -17.48
CA LEU A 519 7.65 17.25 -17.05
C LEU A 519 6.43 17.97 -16.44
N ARG A 520 5.22 17.51 -16.72
CA ARG A 520 3.96 18.04 -16.17
C ARG A 520 3.07 16.91 -15.67
N ILE A 521 2.31 17.12 -14.58
CA ILE A 521 1.49 16.09 -13.91
C ILE A 521 0.04 16.54 -13.91
N TRP A 522 -0.85 15.68 -14.43
CA TRP A 522 -2.25 15.97 -14.70
C TRP A 522 -3.16 14.93 -14.08
N ILE A 523 -3.98 15.37 -13.13
CA ILE A 523 -4.91 14.52 -12.38
C ILE A 523 -6.26 14.44 -13.11
N ASN A 524 -6.76 13.22 -13.31
CA ASN A 524 -8.00 12.94 -14.00
C ASN A 524 -9.20 13.08 -13.08
N ARG A 525 -10.24 13.79 -13.50
CA ARG A 525 -11.50 13.92 -12.74
C ARG A 525 -12.49 12.77 -13.00
N GLY A 526 -12.03 11.68 -13.62
CA GLY A 526 -12.85 10.53 -13.98
C GLY A 526 -13.83 10.73 -15.15
N ASN A 527 -13.66 11.82 -15.92
CA ASN A 527 -14.52 12.16 -17.06
C ASN A 527 -13.74 12.68 -18.28
N MET A 528 -12.48 12.25 -18.42
CA MET A 528 -11.53 12.73 -19.44
C MET A 528 -11.25 14.24 -19.37
N THR A 529 -11.37 14.83 -18.17
CA THR A 529 -10.94 16.21 -17.90
C THR A 529 -9.91 16.22 -16.78
N PHE A 530 -8.97 17.15 -16.84
CA PHE A 530 -7.75 17.11 -16.05
C PHE A 530 -7.45 18.45 -15.38
N PHE A 531 -6.69 18.42 -14.29
CA PHE A 531 -6.03 19.60 -13.73
C PHE A 531 -4.57 19.32 -13.42
N GLU A 532 -3.76 20.37 -13.48
CA GLU A 532 -2.33 20.28 -13.26
C GLU A 532 -1.97 20.45 -11.77
N VAL A 533 -1.04 19.62 -11.30
CA VAL A 533 -0.50 19.66 -9.93
C VAL A 533 1.01 19.87 -9.86
N SER A 534 1.66 20.07 -11.02
CA SER A 534 3.11 20.29 -11.14
C SER A 534 3.67 21.37 -10.21
N GLN A 535 2.89 22.41 -9.92
CA GLN A 535 3.27 23.52 -9.04
C GLN A 535 3.52 23.12 -7.57
N HIS A 536 3.10 21.91 -7.16
CA HIS A 536 3.27 21.39 -5.81
C HIS A 536 4.44 20.41 -5.67
N SER A 537 5.26 20.26 -6.72
CA SER A 537 6.25 19.18 -6.84
C SER A 537 7.65 19.67 -7.20
N SER A 538 8.66 18.87 -6.84
CA SER A 538 10.03 19.01 -7.35
C SER A 538 10.17 18.21 -8.63
N LEU A 539 10.10 18.88 -9.78
CA LEU A 539 10.20 18.23 -11.09
C LEU A 539 11.62 18.31 -11.66
N PRO A 540 11.99 17.41 -12.59
CA PRO A 540 13.29 17.45 -13.22
C PRO A 540 13.51 18.76 -14.02
N PRO A 541 14.76 19.19 -14.25
CA PRO A 541 15.05 20.42 -14.99
C PRO A 541 14.47 20.39 -16.41
N ALA A 542 13.77 21.45 -16.80
CA ALA A 542 13.16 21.56 -18.13
C ALA A 542 14.20 21.62 -19.28
N ASP A 543 15.44 21.99 -18.99
CA ASP A 543 16.55 21.97 -19.95
C ASP A 543 17.17 20.58 -20.16
N ASP A 544 16.56 19.52 -19.64
CA ASP A 544 16.92 18.14 -19.95
C ASP A 544 15.65 17.29 -20.10
N PRO A 545 14.99 17.31 -21.29
CA PRO A 545 13.66 16.76 -21.49
C PRO A 545 13.63 15.25 -21.28
N VAL A 546 12.50 14.76 -20.80
CA VAL A 546 12.26 13.32 -20.61
C VAL A 546 11.88 12.67 -21.93
N THR A 547 12.46 11.51 -22.24
CA THR A 547 12.22 10.78 -23.51
C THR A 547 11.58 9.41 -23.34
N ALA A 548 11.72 8.77 -22.17
CA ALA A 548 11.05 7.52 -21.84
C ALA A 548 10.66 7.52 -20.36
N MET A 549 9.56 6.82 -20.05
CA MET A 549 8.98 6.70 -18.71
C MET A 549 8.44 5.28 -18.50
N SER A 550 8.44 4.81 -17.25
CA SER A 550 7.80 3.57 -16.80
C SER A 550 7.22 3.79 -15.41
N ILE A 551 6.04 3.23 -15.15
CA ILE A 551 5.36 3.32 -13.85
C ILE A 551 5.60 2.09 -12.99
N GLY A 552 5.69 2.26 -11.67
CA GLY A 552 5.69 1.16 -10.71
C GLY A 552 6.06 1.61 -9.30
N ASP A 553 5.68 0.81 -8.30
CA ASP A 553 6.12 0.96 -6.90
C ASP A 553 7.59 0.48 -6.77
N ILE A 554 8.55 1.32 -7.18
CA ILE A 554 9.97 0.95 -7.27
C ILE A 554 10.57 0.66 -5.90
N ASP A 555 10.14 1.37 -4.85
CA ASP A 555 10.73 1.29 -3.51
C ASP A 555 9.82 0.64 -2.46
N ARG A 556 8.76 -0.03 -2.92
CA ARG A 556 7.89 -0.96 -2.17
C ARG A 556 7.18 -0.29 -0.99
N ASP A 557 6.85 0.99 -1.11
CA ASP A 557 6.04 1.74 -0.13
C ASP A 557 4.57 1.96 -0.56
N LEU A 558 4.19 1.35 -1.70
CA LEU A 558 2.88 1.25 -2.34
C LEU A 558 2.47 2.41 -3.23
N ASP A 559 3.12 3.55 -3.13
CA ASP A 559 2.80 4.64 -4.04
C ASP A 559 3.48 4.44 -5.40
N LEU A 560 2.77 4.85 -6.46
CA LEU A 560 3.23 4.62 -7.82
C LEU A 560 4.24 5.70 -8.22
N ASP A 561 5.49 5.29 -8.41
CA ASP A 561 6.59 6.10 -8.91
C ASP A 561 6.69 6.07 -10.43
N ILE A 562 7.38 7.05 -11.01
CA ILE A 562 7.76 7.06 -12.43
C ILE A 562 9.28 6.98 -12.58
N LEU A 563 9.78 5.86 -13.11
CA LEU A 563 11.13 5.75 -13.62
C LEU A 563 11.23 6.46 -14.97
N LEU A 564 12.26 7.27 -15.18
CA LEU A 564 12.39 8.10 -16.39
C LEU A 564 13.83 8.23 -16.88
N THR A 565 13.98 8.54 -18.17
CA THR A 565 15.28 8.88 -18.79
C THR A 565 15.30 10.28 -19.35
N HIS A 566 16.39 10.99 -19.07
CA HIS A 566 16.70 12.28 -19.64
C HIS A 566 17.31 12.16 -21.05
N GLY A 567 16.75 12.88 -22.01
CA GLY A 567 17.14 12.82 -23.40
C GLY A 567 18.52 13.41 -23.71
N ARG A 568 18.93 14.52 -23.05
CA ARG A 568 20.22 15.16 -23.35
C ARG A 568 21.34 14.58 -22.49
N SER A 569 21.10 14.42 -21.18
CA SER A 569 22.14 13.87 -20.30
C SER A 569 22.22 12.35 -20.34
N GLY A 570 21.20 11.65 -20.87
CA GLY A 570 21.16 10.20 -20.90
C GLY A 570 20.88 9.54 -19.54
N ARG A 571 20.60 10.31 -18.50
CA ARG A 571 20.56 9.81 -17.12
C ARG A 571 19.21 9.21 -16.78
N VAL A 572 19.24 8.16 -15.95
CA VAL A 572 18.05 7.56 -15.34
C VAL A 572 17.73 8.29 -14.03
N ALA A 573 16.45 8.57 -13.80
CA ALA A 573 15.92 9.19 -12.60
C ALA A 573 14.58 8.56 -12.21
N VAL A 574 14.14 8.83 -11.00
CA VAL A 574 12.81 8.46 -10.49
C VAL A 574 12.09 9.76 -10.12
N LEU A 575 10.85 9.92 -10.58
CA LEU A 575 9.90 10.85 -10.02
C LEU A 575 9.12 10.09 -8.93
N GLU A 576 9.53 10.31 -7.70
CA GLU A 576 8.96 9.70 -6.51
C GLU A 576 7.61 10.35 -6.18
N ASN A 577 6.59 9.55 -5.95
CA ASN A 577 5.31 9.98 -5.42
C ASN A 577 5.44 10.16 -3.91
N LEU A 578 4.92 11.26 -3.38
CA LEU A 578 4.94 11.55 -1.94
C LEU A 578 3.52 11.55 -1.38
N LEU A 579 2.57 11.04 -2.16
CA LEU A 579 1.14 11.10 -1.97
C LEU A 579 0.60 12.54 -1.90
N HIS A 580 -0.71 12.67 -1.80
CA HIS A 580 -1.40 13.95 -1.65
C HIS A 580 -1.04 15.00 -2.73
N LEU A 581 -0.85 14.53 -3.97
CA LEU A 581 -0.54 15.32 -5.17
C LEU A 581 0.84 15.98 -5.17
N GLN A 582 1.83 15.31 -4.59
CA GLN A 582 3.18 15.85 -4.46
C GLN A 582 4.21 14.85 -4.93
N PHE A 583 5.20 15.34 -5.68
CA PHE A 583 6.21 14.50 -6.31
C PHE A 583 7.60 15.09 -6.14
N ARG A 584 8.60 14.21 -6.18
CA ARG A 584 10.01 14.53 -6.00
C ARG A 584 10.86 13.79 -7.01
N TRP A 585 11.63 14.50 -7.81
CA TRP A 585 12.60 13.83 -8.68
C TRP A 585 13.93 13.53 -7.96
N LYS A 586 14.46 12.32 -8.16
CA LYS A 586 15.77 11.85 -7.67
C LYS A 586 16.53 11.14 -8.79
N LEU A 587 17.85 11.34 -8.87
CA LEU A 587 18.68 10.61 -9.82
C LEU A 587 18.98 9.22 -9.28
N LEU A 588 18.89 8.21 -10.14
CA LEU A 588 19.29 6.86 -9.79
C LEU A 588 20.79 6.71 -10.11
N GLU A 589 21.62 6.92 -9.09
CA GLU A 589 23.07 6.83 -9.22
C GLU A 589 23.53 5.38 -9.47
N GLY A 590 24.66 5.21 -10.16
CA GLY A 590 25.20 3.88 -10.49
C GLY A 590 24.82 3.35 -11.88
N ILE A 591 23.91 4.02 -12.59
CA ILE A 591 23.58 3.72 -14.00
C ILE A 591 24.36 4.69 -14.92
N GLU A 592 25.04 4.15 -15.92
CA GLU A 592 25.78 4.96 -16.89
C GLU A 592 24.83 5.71 -17.84
N PRO A 593 25.14 6.96 -18.22
CA PRO A 593 24.35 7.71 -19.18
C PRO A 593 24.17 7.01 -20.54
N LEU A 594 22.94 6.99 -21.04
CA LEU A 594 22.58 6.47 -22.35
C LEU A 594 22.72 7.52 -23.46
N THR A 595 22.93 7.08 -24.69
CA THR A 595 22.84 7.93 -25.89
C THR A 595 21.47 7.77 -26.51
N ASP A 596 20.74 8.87 -26.71
CA ASP A 596 19.38 8.91 -27.28
C ASP A 596 18.46 7.84 -26.65
N PRO A 597 18.17 7.92 -25.34
CA PRO A 597 17.37 6.91 -24.64
C PRO A 597 15.94 6.86 -25.15
N ALA A 598 15.45 5.65 -25.39
CA ALA A 598 14.14 5.37 -25.98
C ALA A 598 13.31 4.33 -25.19
N LEU A 599 13.94 3.57 -24.29
CA LEU A 599 13.29 2.58 -23.45
C LEU A 599 13.83 2.68 -22.02
N VAL A 600 12.92 2.57 -21.05
CA VAL A 600 13.22 2.38 -19.63
C VAL A 600 12.14 1.49 -19.04
N SER A 601 12.49 0.48 -18.24
CA SER A 601 11.54 -0.45 -17.63
C SER A 601 11.97 -0.87 -16.22
N LEU A 602 10.98 -1.25 -15.41
CA LEU A 602 11.11 -1.83 -14.07
C LEU A 602 10.77 -3.32 -14.15
N GLU A 603 11.72 -4.20 -13.83
CA GLU A 603 11.58 -5.64 -14.06
C GLU A 603 12.19 -6.47 -12.93
N GLU A 604 11.60 -7.61 -12.58
CA GLU A 604 12.21 -8.58 -11.65
C GLU A 604 13.09 -9.56 -12.42
N ILE A 605 14.41 -9.30 -12.48
CA ILE A 605 15.33 -10.05 -13.34
C ILE A 605 16.08 -11.14 -12.57
N ASP A 606 16.23 -11.03 -11.25
CA ASP A 606 17.15 -11.89 -10.51
C ASP A 606 16.53 -12.74 -9.37
N GLY A 607 15.25 -12.52 -9.09
CA GLY A 607 14.42 -13.26 -8.16
C GLY A 607 14.60 -12.86 -6.71
N ASP A 608 15.08 -11.64 -6.42
CA ASP A 608 15.34 -11.15 -5.07
C ASP A 608 14.22 -10.30 -4.45
N ALA A 609 13.08 -10.19 -5.15
CA ALA A 609 11.91 -9.39 -4.75
C ALA A 609 12.17 -7.87 -4.73
N SER A 610 13.19 -7.41 -5.45
CA SER A 610 13.47 -6.01 -5.80
C SER A 610 13.16 -5.74 -7.28
N TRP A 611 13.06 -4.46 -7.67
CA TRP A 611 12.90 -4.09 -9.08
C TRP A 611 14.24 -3.75 -9.72
N ASP A 612 14.62 -4.44 -10.78
CA ASP A 612 15.77 -4.08 -11.60
C ASP A 612 15.39 -3.08 -12.69
N VAL A 613 16.39 -2.32 -13.15
CA VAL A 613 16.20 -1.27 -14.16
C VAL A 613 16.86 -1.68 -15.46
N VAL A 614 16.04 -1.70 -16.51
CA VAL A 614 16.51 -1.88 -17.89
C VAL A 614 16.30 -0.59 -18.66
N ALA A 615 17.37 -0.01 -19.18
CA ALA A 615 17.30 1.19 -20.01
C ALA A 615 18.02 0.96 -21.34
N ALA A 616 17.43 1.38 -22.46
CA ALA A 616 18.06 1.29 -23.78
C ALA A 616 17.99 2.62 -24.54
N GLY A 617 19.04 2.87 -25.32
CA GLY A 617 19.13 3.98 -26.26
C GLY A 617 19.84 3.56 -27.54
N ALA A 618 20.07 4.51 -28.45
CA ALA A 618 20.62 4.23 -29.78
C ALA A 618 21.97 3.50 -29.79
N ALA A 619 22.75 3.58 -28.71
CA ALA A 619 24.04 2.90 -28.57
C ALA A 619 23.97 1.49 -27.94
N GLY A 620 22.88 1.15 -27.25
CA GLY A 620 22.77 -0.12 -26.52
C GLY A 620 21.95 -0.08 -25.23
N LEU A 621 22.15 -1.08 -24.39
CA LEU A 621 21.39 -1.36 -23.16
C LEU A 621 22.24 -1.09 -21.90
N GLN A 622 21.58 -0.64 -20.83
CA GLN A 622 22.05 -0.65 -19.45
C GLN A 622 21.10 -1.54 -18.63
N LEU A 623 21.66 -2.51 -17.93
CA LEU A 623 20.96 -3.40 -17.00
C LEU A 623 21.53 -3.17 -15.60
N ALA A 624 20.72 -2.55 -14.74
CA ALA A 624 21.07 -2.20 -13.38
C ALA A 624 20.25 -3.05 -12.39
N PHE A 625 20.95 -3.88 -11.63
CA PHE A 625 20.39 -4.62 -10.52
C PHE A 625 20.22 -3.70 -9.31
N THR A 626 19.05 -3.72 -8.69
CA THR A 626 18.79 -2.90 -7.49
C THR A 626 18.60 -3.76 -6.24
N GLN A 627 18.30 -3.12 -5.12
CA GLN A 627 17.92 -3.80 -3.89
C GLN A 627 17.00 -2.88 -3.07
N THR A 628 15.83 -3.40 -2.70
CA THR A 628 14.89 -2.73 -1.79
C THR A 628 14.94 -3.37 -0.41
N VAL A 629 15.51 -2.64 0.54
CA VAL A 629 15.84 -3.19 1.87
C VAL A 629 14.80 -2.91 2.95
N ASP A 630 14.08 -1.81 2.75
CA ASP A 630 12.94 -1.34 3.52
C ASP A 630 12.11 -0.44 2.58
N ALA A 631 10.85 -0.18 2.94
CA ALA A 631 9.99 0.71 2.17
C ALA A 631 10.63 2.10 1.99
N GLY A 632 10.60 2.62 0.75
CA GLY A 632 11.14 3.92 0.39
C GLY A 632 12.65 3.94 0.08
N LEU A 633 13.32 2.77 0.05
CA LEU A 633 14.77 2.67 -0.12
C LEU A 633 15.16 1.73 -1.26
N VAL A 634 15.61 2.30 -2.38
CA VAL A 634 16.20 1.60 -3.52
C VAL A 634 17.64 2.05 -3.75
N ASP A 635 18.54 1.08 -3.87
CA ASP A 635 19.94 1.28 -4.23
C ASP A 635 20.34 0.41 -5.44
N VAL A 636 21.13 0.96 -6.36
CA VAL A 636 21.73 0.18 -7.46
C VAL A 636 22.94 -0.60 -6.94
N THR A 637 22.86 -1.92 -6.97
CA THR A 637 23.91 -2.81 -6.45
C THR A 637 24.93 -3.19 -7.51
N GLN A 638 24.53 -3.25 -8.77
CA GLN A 638 25.38 -3.54 -9.91
C GLN A 638 24.79 -2.98 -11.20
N ASN A 639 25.63 -2.50 -12.12
CA ASN A 639 25.21 -2.13 -13.47
C ASN A 639 26.07 -2.86 -14.51
N THR A 640 25.46 -3.25 -15.62
CA THR A 640 26.12 -3.84 -16.78
C THR A 640 25.63 -3.15 -18.06
N SER A 641 26.53 -2.97 -19.02
CA SER A 641 26.23 -2.33 -20.29
C SER A 641 26.44 -3.27 -21.46
N LEU A 642 25.66 -3.08 -22.52
CA LEU A 642 25.76 -3.82 -23.77
C LEU A 642 25.77 -2.85 -24.93
N GLU A 643 26.89 -2.77 -25.65
CA GLU A 643 26.98 -1.97 -26.88
C GLU A 643 26.31 -2.71 -28.04
N GLN A 644 25.17 -2.20 -28.51
CA GLN A 644 24.42 -2.77 -29.61
C GLN A 644 23.58 -1.67 -30.27
N PRO A 645 24.05 -1.08 -31.38
CA PRO A 645 23.33 -0.02 -32.07
C PRO A 645 21.92 -0.45 -32.46
N THR A 646 20.94 0.38 -32.13
CA THR A 646 19.51 0.06 -32.27
C THR A 646 18.72 1.26 -32.77
N THR A 647 17.73 1.01 -33.63
CA THR A 647 16.73 1.99 -34.07
C THR A 647 15.36 1.71 -33.45
N ALA A 648 15.11 0.48 -33.01
CA ALA A 648 13.94 0.07 -32.25
C ALA A 648 14.30 -1.09 -31.31
N SER A 649 13.77 -1.06 -30.10
CA SER A 649 14.00 -2.09 -29.10
C SER A 649 12.74 -2.46 -28.33
N LEU A 650 12.69 -3.70 -27.86
CA LEU A 650 11.61 -4.27 -27.06
C LEU A 650 12.19 -5.14 -25.95
N LEU A 651 11.51 -5.21 -24.81
CA LEU A 651 11.76 -6.16 -23.74
C LEU A 651 10.50 -7.01 -23.53
N ALA A 652 10.61 -8.34 -23.63
CA ALA A 652 9.50 -9.29 -23.43
C ALA A 652 10.05 -10.73 -23.26
N ASP A 653 9.34 -11.62 -22.58
CA ASP A 653 9.63 -13.07 -22.60
C ASP A 653 9.10 -13.67 -23.90
N LEU A 654 9.97 -14.01 -24.85
CA LEU A 654 9.57 -14.39 -26.22
C LEU A 654 9.58 -15.90 -26.47
N ASN A 655 10.09 -16.70 -25.54
CA ASN A 655 10.19 -18.15 -25.66
C ASN A 655 9.54 -18.90 -24.49
N ASN A 656 8.91 -18.16 -23.57
CA ASN A 656 8.26 -18.60 -22.35
C ASN A 656 9.22 -19.30 -21.38
N ASP A 657 10.51 -18.96 -21.40
CA ASP A 657 11.53 -19.53 -20.50
C ASP A 657 11.61 -18.83 -19.14
N SER A 658 10.66 -17.92 -18.86
CA SER A 658 10.52 -17.06 -17.69
C SER A 658 11.52 -15.91 -17.59
N TRP A 659 12.46 -15.78 -18.53
CA TRP A 659 13.42 -14.68 -18.56
C TRP A 659 13.04 -13.67 -19.64
N LEU A 660 13.33 -12.40 -19.39
CA LEU A 660 13.02 -11.35 -20.35
C LEU A 660 14.08 -11.33 -21.46
N ASP A 661 13.62 -11.24 -22.70
CA ASP A 661 14.45 -11.08 -23.88
C ASP A 661 14.44 -9.64 -24.38
N TRP A 662 15.63 -9.07 -24.55
CA TRP A 662 15.81 -7.80 -25.22
C TRP A 662 16.04 -8.02 -26.72
N ILE A 663 15.08 -7.61 -27.55
CA ILE A 663 15.24 -7.54 -29.00
C ILE A 663 15.70 -6.13 -29.40
N SER A 664 16.74 -6.10 -30.22
CA SER A 664 17.32 -4.90 -30.82
C SER A 664 17.27 -5.01 -32.35
N ILE A 665 16.59 -4.08 -33.02
CA ILE A 665 16.60 -3.95 -34.48
C ILE A 665 17.52 -2.79 -34.84
N GLY A 666 18.64 -3.10 -35.51
CA GLY A 666 19.56 -2.10 -36.05
C GLY A 666 19.35 -1.83 -37.55
N GLU A 667 20.21 -1.00 -38.12
CA GLU A 667 20.20 -0.69 -39.56
C GLU A 667 20.51 -1.89 -40.47
N GLN A 668 21.24 -2.89 -39.95
CA GLN A 668 21.71 -4.03 -40.77
C GLN A 668 21.29 -5.41 -40.26
N ALA A 669 20.98 -5.55 -38.97
CA ALA A 669 20.65 -6.84 -38.37
C ALA A 669 19.80 -6.68 -37.11
N THR A 670 19.03 -7.71 -36.81
CA THR A 670 18.38 -7.93 -35.51
C THR A 670 19.34 -8.70 -34.60
N ALA A 671 19.34 -8.36 -33.31
CA ALA A 671 20.01 -9.11 -32.26
C ALA A 671 19.03 -9.33 -31.08
N ALA A 672 19.18 -10.44 -30.36
CA ALA A 672 18.42 -10.73 -29.16
C ALA A 672 19.35 -11.13 -28.01
N TYR A 673 18.96 -10.78 -26.78
CA TYR A 673 19.69 -11.12 -25.56
C TYR A 673 18.72 -11.49 -24.45
N SER A 674 18.93 -12.64 -23.82
CA SER A 674 18.18 -13.03 -22.61
C SER A 674 18.80 -12.37 -21.38
N LEU A 675 17.95 -11.80 -20.53
CA LEU A 675 18.30 -11.09 -19.30
C LEU A 675 17.90 -11.93 -18.08
N GLY A 676 18.83 -12.12 -17.15
CA GLY A 676 18.61 -12.87 -15.92
C GLY A 676 19.64 -12.58 -14.83
N PRO A 677 19.75 -13.40 -13.78
CA PRO A 677 20.70 -13.23 -12.67
C PRO A 677 22.17 -13.21 -13.12
N TRP A 678 22.44 -13.70 -14.33
CA TRP A 678 23.74 -13.68 -15.00
C TRP A 678 24.05 -12.37 -15.73
N GLY A 679 23.14 -11.39 -15.71
CA GLY A 679 23.18 -10.21 -16.57
C GLY A 679 22.56 -10.52 -17.92
N GLN A 680 23.32 -10.30 -18.99
CA GLN A 680 22.87 -10.45 -20.37
C GLN A 680 23.60 -11.57 -21.12
N GLN A 681 22.87 -12.40 -21.87
CA GLN A 681 23.44 -13.46 -22.71
C GLN A 681 22.88 -13.38 -24.13
N PRO A 682 23.72 -13.50 -25.19
CA PRO A 682 23.22 -13.52 -26.56
C PRO A 682 22.26 -14.70 -26.78
N LEU A 683 21.09 -14.41 -27.35
CA LEU A 683 20.11 -15.41 -27.76
C LEU A 683 20.11 -15.48 -29.30
N PRO A 684 20.35 -16.65 -29.92
CA PRO A 684 20.31 -16.77 -31.37
C PRO A 684 18.94 -16.35 -31.92
N THR A 685 18.91 -15.73 -33.09
CA THR A 685 17.66 -15.32 -33.75
C THR A 685 17.70 -15.67 -35.22
N GLU A 686 16.61 -16.27 -35.72
CA GLU A 686 16.34 -16.51 -37.13
C GLU A 686 15.07 -15.72 -37.50
N SER A 687 15.23 -14.49 -38.00
CA SER A 687 14.10 -13.61 -38.30
C SER A 687 14.17 -13.01 -39.71
N ASP A 688 13.00 -12.78 -40.30
CA ASP A 688 12.79 -11.95 -41.50
C ASP A 688 12.23 -10.56 -41.11
N LEU A 689 12.71 -10.05 -39.98
CA LEU A 689 12.28 -8.77 -39.40
C LEU A 689 12.84 -7.60 -40.23
N PRO A 690 12.05 -6.56 -40.52
CA PRO A 690 12.53 -5.39 -41.25
C PRO A 690 13.61 -4.61 -40.49
N ALA A 691 14.78 -4.44 -41.12
CA ALA A 691 15.84 -3.57 -40.61
C ALA A 691 15.38 -2.11 -40.54
N ALA A 692 16.05 -1.30 -39.71
CA ALA A 692 15.75 0.12 -39.51
C ALA A 692 14.29 0.40 -39.12
N SER A 693 13.66 -0.54 -38.39
CA SER A 693 12.34 -0.29 -37.79
C SER A 693 12.44 0.86 -36.79
N THR A 694 11.38 1.67 -36.69
CA THR A 694 11.30 2.87 -35.82
C THR A 694 10.44 2.65 -34.58
N ALA A 695 9.63 1.59 -34.57
CA ALA A 695 8.80 1.19 -33.43
C ALA A 695 8.55 -0.32 -33.50
N ILE A 696 8.38 -0.93 -32.33
CA ILE A 696 8.07 -2.35 -32.16
C ILE A 696 7.24 -2.55 -30.90
N ALA A 697 6.30 -3.50 -30.92
CA ALA A 697 5.49 -3.93 -29.78
C ALA A 697 5.33 -5.46 -29.81
N ALA A 698 5.12 -6.06 -28.64
CA ALA A 698 4.81 -7.49 -28.49
C ALA A 698 3.36 -7.70 -28.03
N CYS A 699 2.70 -8.69 -28.64
CA CYS A 699 1.40 -9.21 -28.20
C CYS A 699 1.17 -10.59 -28.81
N ASP A 700 0.42 -11.46 -28.14
CA ASP A 700 -0.04 -12.72 -28.74
C ASP A 700 -1.13 -12.42 -29.79
N LEU A 701 -0.72 -12.41 -31.05
CA LEU A 701 -1.55 -11.97 -32.17
C LEU A 701 -2.51 -13.08 -32.62
N ASN A 702 -2.13 -14.35 -32.47
CA ASN A 702 -2.87 -15.51 -32.98
C ASN A 702 -3.53 -16.39 -31.87
N GLY A 703 -3.30 -16.06 -30.59
CA GLY A 703 -3.84 -16.76 -29.44
C GLY A 703 -3.14 -18.08 -29.13
N ASP A 704 -1.89 -18.26 -29.52
CA ASP A 704 -1.13 -19.50 -29.32
C ASP A 704 -0.27 -19.52 -28.04
N GLY A 705 -0.21 -18.41 -27.31
CA GLY A 705 0.57 -18.26 -26.09
C GLY A 705 2.02 -17.84 -26.29
N LEU A 706 2.45 -17.57 -27.53
CA LEU A 706 3.72 -16.91 -27.83
C LEU A 706 3.50 -15.44 -28.13
N LEU A 707 4.39 -14.58 -27.63
CA LEU A 707 4.38 -13.18 -27.97
C LEU A 707 4.90 -12.98 -29.41
N ASP A 708 4.04 -12.43 -30.27
CA ASP A 708 4.31 -12.03 -31.64
C ASP A 708 4.76 -10.57 -31.70
N LEU A 709 5.23 -10.12 -32.88
CA LEU A 709 5.76 -8.76 -33.06
C LEU A 709 4.96 -7.94 -34.07
N VAL A 710 4.70 -6.68 -33.71
CA VAL A 710 4.17 -5.64 -34.59
C VAL A 710 5.17 -4.49 -34.62
N GLY A 711 5.45 -3.91 -35.78
CA GLY A 711 6.35 -2.76 -35.85
C GLY A 711 6.16 -1.88 -37.07
N ILE A 712 6.97 -0.82 -37.14
CA ILE A 712 6.95 0.17 -38.22
C ILE A 712 8.31 0.19 -38.90
N ALA A 713 8.34 0.04 -40.22
CA ALA A 713 9.52 0.25 -41.06
C ALA A 713 9.12 0.99 -42.33
N ASP A 714 9.88 2.01 -42.73
CA ASP A 714 9.55 2.87 -43.90
C ASP A 714 8.12 3.46 -43.87
N SER A 715 7.63 3.76 -42.66
CA SER A 715 6.24 4.20 -42.39
C SER A 715 5.16 3.18 -42.76
N GLU A 716 5.49 1.91 -42.91
CA GLU A 716 4.55 0.80 -43.09
C GLU A 716 4.55 -0.11 -41.86
N ILE A 717 3.36 -0.56 -41.47
CA ILE A 717 3.18 -1.54 -40.41
C ILE A 717 3.55 -2.93 -40.93
N TRP A 718 4.36 -3.65 -40.17
CA TRP A 718 4.63 -5.07 -40.37
C TRP A 718 4.23 -5.87 -39.15
N THR A 719 3.89 -7.14 -39.36
CA THR A 719 3.59 -8.10 -38.29
C THR A 719 4.40 -9.37 -38.53
N ALA A 720 4.85 -10.02 -37.47
CA ALA A 720 5.60 -11.27 -37.54
C ALA A 720 5.15 -12.21 -36.43
N LEU A 721 4.74 -13.42 -36.81
CA LEU A 721 4.39 -14.46 -35.86
C LEU A 721 5.66 -15.11 -35.30
N ASN A 722 5.68 -15.32 -34.00
CA ASN A 722 6.67 -16.09 -33.30
C ASN A 722 6.40 -17.58 -33.55
N THR A 723 7.37 -18.24 -34.16
CA THR A 723 7.29 -19.64 -34.59
C THR A 723 8.35 -20.49 -33.91
N THR A 724 8.89 -19.98 -32.80
CA THR A 724 9.89 -20.66 -31.98
C THR A 724 9.38 -22.04 -31.57
N VAL A 725 10.21 -23.07 -31.76
CA VAL A 725 9.80 -24.47 -31.56
C VAL A 725 9.91 -24.91 -30.10
N ASP A 726 8.96 -25.73 -29.67
CA ASP A 726 8.85 -26.28 -28.31
C ASP A 726 8.89 -25.19 -27.20
N PRO A 727 8.14 -24.09 -27.30
CA PRO A 727 8.21 -23.02 -26.29
C PRO A 727 7.81 -23.52 -24.90
N GLY A 728 8.24 -22.80 -23.87
CA GLY A 728 7.79 -23.06 -22.50
C GLY A 728 6.28 -22.89 -22.32
N HIS A 729 5.78 -23.37 -21.18
CA HIS A 729 4.43 -23.08 -20.73
C HIS A 729 4.29 -21.62 -20.31
N TYR A 730 3.06 -21.11 -20.29
CA TYR A 730 2.80 -19.72 -19.91
C TYR A 730 1.59 -19.58 -18.99
N ILE A 731 1.41 -18.38 -18.45
CA ILE A 731 0.15 -17.92 -17.88
C ILE A 731 -0.05 -16.44 -18.22
N ASP A 732 -1.25 -16.11 -18.68
CA ASP A 732 -1.68 -14.73 -18.86
C ASP A 732 -2.54 -14.32 -17.68
N VAL A 733 -2.24 -13.16 -17.08
CA VAL A 733 -3.04 -12.59 -16.00
C VAL A 733 -3.75 -11.35 -16.50
N ARG A 734 -5.07 -11.31 -16.33
CA ARG A 734 -5.91 -10.15 -16.60
C ARG A 734 -6.52 -9.68 -15.29
N PHE A 735 -6.35 -8.40 -14.99
CA PHE A 735 -6.99 -7.82 -13.82
C PHE A 735 -8.34 -7.22 -14.20
N ARG A 736 -9.36 -7.44 -13.37
CA ARG A 736 -10.66 -6.78 -13.52
C ARG A 736 -11.00 -6.01 -12.25
N GLY A 737 -10.95 -4.68 -12.34
CA GLY A 737 -11.49 -3.81 -11.29
C GLY A 737 -12.99 -4.10 -11.07
N LYS A 738 -13.41 -4.23 -9.80
CA LYS A 738 -14.83 -4.48 -9.47
C LYS A 738 -15.65 -3.22 -9.66
N ASN A 739 -16.83 -3.38 -10.24
CA ASN A 739 -17.77 -2.28 -10.44
C ASN A 739 -18.55 -2.01 -9.14
N ASP A 740 -18.89 -0.75 -8.88
CA ASP A 740 -19.55 -0.32 -7.62
C ASP A 740 -20.92 -0.90 -7.31
N ASN A 741 -21.61 -1.47 -8.30
CA ASN A 741 -22.94 -2.04 -8.08
C ASN A 741 -22.84 -3.55 -7.86
N ASN A 742 -23.18 -3.95 -6.62
CA ASN A 742 -23.34 -5.29 -6.06
C ASN A 742 -22.12 -5.98 -5.42
N GLU A 743 -20.90 -5.44 -5.52
CA GLU A 743 -19.70 -6.18 -5.04
C GLU A 743 -18.78 -5.42 -4.06
N ASN A 744 -19.26 -4.29 -3.52
CA ASN A 744 -18.74 -3.58 -2.34
C ASN A 744 -17.25 -3.13 -2.33
N SER A 745 -16.43 -3.25 -3.37
CA SER A 745 -14.97 -3.05 -3.27
C SER A 745 -14.46 -1.78 -4.00
N GLY A 746 -14.04 -0.76 -3.24
CA GLY A 746 -13.54 0.56 -3.69
C GLY A 746 -12.34 0.51 -4.64
N ARG A 747 -12.31 1.41 -5.63
CA ARG A 747 -11.86 1.17 -7.01
C ARG A 747 -10.36 1.36 -7.24
N ILE A 748 -9.74 0.36 -7.86
CA ILE A 748 -8.56 0.54 -8.72
C ILE A 748 -9.03 0.72 -10.17
N ASN A 749 -8.15 1.25 -11.04
CA ASN A 749 -8.43 1.33 -12.47
C ASN A 749 -8.78 -0.06 -13.06
N HIS A 750 -9.63 -0.11 -14.09
CA HIS A 750 -10.28 -1.34 -14.52
C HIS A 750 -9.32 -2.43 -15.05
N TYR A 751 -8.13 -2.03 -15.50
CA TYR A 751 -7.07 -2.92 -15.98
C TYR A 751 -6.04 -3.26 -14.90
N GLY A 752 -6.15 -2.68 -13.71
CA GLY A 752 -5.19 -2.87 -12.62
C GLY A 752 -3.80 -2.28 -12.90
N ILE A 753 -3.67 -1.30 -13.80
CA ILE A 753 -2.40 -0.63 -14.11
C ILE A 753 -1.73 -0.15 -12.81
N GLY A 754 -0.44 -0.44 -12.64
CA GLY A 754 0.33 -0.19 -11.43
C GLY A 754 0.33 -1.32 -10.41
N THR A 755 -0.51 -2.35 -10.58
CA THR A 755 -0.50 -3.55 -9.69
C THR A 755 0.80 -4.31 -9.84
N VAL A 756 1.38 -4.73 -8.70
CA VAL A 756 2.48 -5.70 -8.69
C VAL A 756 1.91 -7.11 -8.73
N LEU A 757 2.21 -7.84 -9.81
CA LEU A 757 1.90 -9.27 -9.93
C LEU A 757 3.13 -10.10 -9.60
N GLU A 758 3.03 -10.97 -8.60
CA GLU A 758 4.05 -11.91 -8.18
C GLU A 758 3.63 -13.33 -8.55
N LEU A 759 4.49 -14.08 -9.24
CA LEU A 759 4.26 -15.44 -9.69
C LEU A 759 5.29 -16.38 -9.07
N ARG A 760 4.80 -17.53 -8.57
CA ARG A 760 5.66 -18.61 -8.06
C ARG A 760 5.34 -19.92 -8.76
N PHE A 761 6.39 -20.58 -9.26
CA PHE A 761 6.31 -21.88 -9.90
C PHE A 761 7.65 -22.61 -9.75
N GLY A 762 7.62 -23.88 -9.35
CA GLY A 762 8.87 -24.62 -9.12
C GLY A 762 9.80 -23.92 -8.12
N PRO A 763 11.09 -23.71 -8.44
CA PRO A 763 12.01 -22.93 -7.61
C PRO A 763 12.01 -21.42 -7.91
N HIS A 764 11.16 -20.94 -8.82
CA HIS A 764 11.22 -19.58 -9.37
C HIS A 764 10.22 -18.62 -8.71
N TYR A 765 10.63 -17.35 -8.64
CA TYR A 765 9.80 -16.19 -8.36
C TYR A 765 9.98 -15.18 -9.50
N ARG A 766 8.88 -14.62 -10.00
CA ARG A 766 8.85 -13.54 -10.99
C ARG A 766 7.86 -12.49 -10.55
N ALA A 767 8.13 -11.24 -10.90
CA ALA A 767 7.17 -10.17 -10.73
C ALA A 767 7.15 -9.24 -11.93
N GLN A 768 5.98 -8.68 -12.23
CA GLN A 768 5.81 -7.64 -13.25
C GLN A 768 4.80 -6.60 -12.76
N VAL A 769 4.98 -5.34 -13.17
CA VAL A 769 3.98 -4.30 -13.00
C VAL A 769 2.97 -4.40 -14.13
N ILE A 770 1.68 -4.37 -13.82
CA ILE A 770 0.65 -4.29 -14.85
C ILE A 770 0.74 -2.91 -15.53
N THR A 771 1.05 -2.89 -16.83
CA THR A 771 1.11 -1.66 -17.64
C THR A 771 0.10 -1.68 -18.79
N GLN A 772 -0.54 -2.83 -19.01
CA GLN A 772 -1.51 -3.08 -20.07
C GLN A 772 -2.55 -4.10 -19.59
N ARG A 773 -3.54 -4.43 -20.43
CA ARG A 773 -4.67 -5.29 -20.03
C ARG A 773 -4.32 -6.73 -19.69
N THR A 774 -3.28 -7.28 -20.31
CA THR A 774 -2.84 -8.67 -20.12
C THR A 774 -1.36 -8.65 -19.80
N THR A 775 -1.00 -9.26 -18.67
CA THR A 775 0.39 -9.46 -18.25
C THR A 775 0.77 -10.90 -18.53
N HIS A 776 1.80 -11.10 -19.34
CA HIS A 776 2.24 -12.42 -19.80
C HIS A 776 3.43 -12.91 -18.97
N PHE A 777 3.37 -14.16 -18.52
CA PHE A 777 4.47 -14.84 -17.85
C PHE A 777 4.79 -16.18 -18.52
N GLY A 778 6.01 -16.36 -19.01
CA GLY A 778 6.56 -17.68 -19.23
C GLY A 778 6.85 -18.37 -17.91
N ILE A 779 6.59 -19.68 -17.85
CA ILE A 779 6.82 -20.53 -16.68
C ILE A 779 7.72 -21.72 -17.04
N ASP A 780 8.57 -21.54 -18.05
CA ASP A 780 9.58 -22.50 -18.45
C ASP A 780 8.93 -23.87 -18.75
N GLY A 781 9.39 -24.96 -18.15
CA GLY A 781 8.86 -26.31 -18.42
C GLY A 781 7.81 -26.79 -17.43
N PHE A 782 7.31 -25.92 -16.56
CA PHE A 782 6.52 -26.33 -15.40
C PHE A 782 5.03 -26.49 -15.75
N ASP A 783 4.48 -27.67 -15.45
CA ASP A 783 3.06 -27.99 -15.64
C ASP A 783 2.14 -27.36 -14.58
N SER A 784 2.69 -26.58 -13.64
CA SER A 784 1.93 -25.99 -12.54
C SER A 784 2.58 -24.72 -11.99
N VAL A 785 1.74 -23.72 -11.76
CA VAL A 785 2.04 -22.55 -10.93
C VAL A 785 1.61 -22.85 -9.49
N ASP A 786 2.38 -22.44 -8.49
CA ASP A 786 2.03 -22.58 -7.08
C ASP A 786 1.07 -21.48 -6.62
N THR A 787 1.39 -20.23 -6.99
CA THR A 787 0.62 -19.03 -6.59
C THR A 787 0.83 -17.87 -7.56
N VAL A 788 -0.24 -17.13 -7.83
CA VAL A 788 -0.22 -15.75 -8.34
C VAL A 788 -0.66 -14.85 -7.20
N ARG A 789 0.06 -13.77 -6.94
CA ARG A 789 -0.29 -12.77 -5.94
C ARG A 789 -0.33 -11.39 -6.59
N ALA A 790 -1.42 -10.66 -6.38
CA ALA A 790 -1.58 -9.28 -6.82
C ALA A 790 -1.51 -8.34 -5.63
N ILE A 791 -0.70 -7.29 -5.71
CA ILE A 791 -0.63 -6.19 -4.76
C ILE A 791 -1.04 -4.93 -5.51
N LEU A 792 -2.25 -4.48 -5.24
CA LEU A 792 -2.94 -3.42 -5.96
C LEU A 792 -2.37 -2.05 -5.59
N PRO A 793 -2.46 -1.03 -6.47
CA PRO A 793 -1.99 0.34 -6.18
C PRO A 793 -2.57 0.92 -4.89
N ASN A 794 -3.78 0.49 -4.51
CA ASN A 794 -4.41 0.92 -3.27
C ASN A 794 -4.10 0.01 -2.06
N GLY A 795 -3.06 -0.84 -2.13
CA GLY A 795 -2.56 -1.69 -1.05
C GLY A 795 -3.31 -3.00 -0.80
N ILE A 796 -4.43 -3.27 -1.47
CA ILE A 796 -5.14 -4.56 -1.35
C ILE A 796 -4.27 -5.68 -1.91
N THR A 797 -4.22 -6.81 -1.21
CA THR A 797 -3.49 -8.02 -1.65
C THR A 797 -4.45 -9.16 -1.95
N GLN A 798 -4.20 -9.87 -3.05
CA GLN A 798 -4.97 -11.02 -3.49
C GLN A 798 -4.06 -12.17 -3.87
N ASN A 799 -4.50 -13.39 -3.62
CA ASN A 799 -3.73 -14.58 -3.92
C ASN A 799 -4.63 -15.61 -4.61
N THR A 800 -4.18 -16.11 -5.76
CA THR A 800 -4.72 -17.31 -6.40
C THR A 800 -3.75 -18.45 -6.23
N VAL A 801 -4.21 -19.55 -5.61
CA VAL A 801 -3.41 -20.75 -5.37
C VAL A 801 -3.62 -21.75 -6.49
N ALA A 802 -2.51 -22.30 -6.99
CA ALA A 802 -2.48 -23.32 -8.03
C ALA A 802 -3.33 -23.01 -9.28
N PRO A 803 -3.16 -21.82 -9.92
CA PRO A 803 -3.87 -21.54 -11.16
C PRO A 803 -3.43 -22.49 -12.29
N PRO A 804 -4.32 -22.80 -13.24
CA PRO A 804 -3.98 -23.65 -14.38
C PRO A 804 -3.01 -22.94 -15.32
N VAL A 805 -2.01 -23.68 -15.82
CA VAL A 805 -1.07 -23.21 -16.84
C VAL A 805 -1.74 -23.17 -18.22
N ASP A 806 -1.16 -22.40 -19.15
CA ASP A 806 -1.66 -22.14 -20.51
C ASP A 806 -3.09 -21.57 -20.51
N THR A 807 -3.38 -20.66 -19.56
CA THR A 807 -4.70 -20.03 -19.42
C THR A 807 -4.60 -18.53 -19.13
N VAL A 808 -5.76 -17.87 -19.26
CA VAL A 808 -5.98 -16.50 -18.78
C VAL A 808 -6.65 -16.55 -17.41
N LEU A 809 -5.99 -15.98 -16.40
CA LEU A 809 -6.51 -15.81 -15.04
C LEU A 809 -7.17 -14.44 -14.88
N ASP A 810 -8.44 -14.40 -14.44
CA ASP A 810 -9.14 -13.17 -14.07
C ASP A 810 -8.99 -12.91 -12.56
N GLU A 811 -8.25 -11.88 -12.17
CA GLU A 811 -8.12 -11.43 -10.76
C GLU A 811 -9.12 -10.33 -10.41
N GLU A 812 -9.65 -10.35 -9.18
CA GLU A 812 -10.80 -9.54 -8.77
C GLU A 812 -10.71 -8.96 -7.36
N GLN A 813 -10.87 -7.65 -7.23
CA GLN A 813 -10.71 -6.87 -6.00
C GLN A 813 -11.57 -7.29 -4.77
N THR A 814 -11.06 -7.06 -3.55
CA THR A 814 -11.80 -7.21 -2.28
C THR A 814 -11.71 -5.94 -1.43
N LEU A 815 -12.77 -5.62 -0.68
CA LEU A 815 -12.88 -4.52 0.29
C LEU A 815 -11.64 -4.25 1.16
N LYS A 816 -11.37 -2.95 1.39
CA LYS A 816 -10.19 -2.36 2.05
C LYS A 816 -10.37 -1.91 3.51
N GLY A 817 -11.57 -1.50 3.96
CA GLY A 817 -11.73 -0.81 5.27
C GLY A 817 -13.09 -0.95 5.97
N SER A 818 -13.05 -0.91 7.31
CA SER A 818 -14.09 -0.84 8.35
C SER A 818 -13.45 -1.02 9.73
N CYS A 819 -13.77 -0.13 10.66
CA CYS A 819 -13.19 -0.01 12.00
C CYS A 819 -13.14 -1.33 12.85
N PRO A 820 -12.40 -1.35 13.97
CA PRO A 820 -12.14 -2.57 14.77
C PRO A 820 -13.38 -3.38 15.15
N TYR A 821 -13.24 -4.70 15.21
CA TYR A 821 -14.36 -5.61 15.46
C TYR A 821 -14.47 -6.03 16.91
N LEU A 822 -15.70 -5.97 17.42
CA LEU A 822 -16.07 -6.42 18.75
C LEU A 822 -16.70 -7.82 18.69
N TYR A 823 -16.14 -8.74 19.46
CA TYR A 823 -16.71 -10.06 19.70
C TYR A 823 -17.01 -10.28 21.19
N ALA A 824 -18.02 -11.09 21.47
CA ALA A 824 -18.40 -11.49 22.83
C ALA A 824 -18.59 -13.01 22.93
N TRP A 825 -18.30 -13.58 24.10
CA TRP A 825 -18.53 -15.00 24.36
C TRP A 825 -20.02 -15.28 24.57
N ASP A 826 -20.65 -16.01 23.66
CA ASP A 826 -22.10 -16.29 23.68
C ASP A 826 -22.50 -17.51 24.55
N GLY A 827 -21.51 -18.24 25.08
CA GLY A 827 -21.70 -19.49 25.83
C GLY A 827 -21.10 -20.70 25.13
N GLU A 828 -20.90 -20.62 23.81
CA GLU A 828 -20.33 -21.68 22.98
C GLU A 828 -19.10 -21.22 22.19
N ARG A 829 -19.11 -19.98 21.69
CA ARG A 829 -18.04 -19.38 20.89
C ARG A 829 -17.98 -17.85 21.04
N PHE A 830 -16.95 -17.23 20.48
CA PHE A 830 -16.93 -15.79 20.29
C PHE A 830 -17.77 -15.44 19.06
N ALA A 831 -18.84 -14.68 19.28
CA ALA A 831 -19.75 -14.21 18.24
C ALA A 831 -19.43 -12.76 17.87
N PHE A 832 -19.50 -12.45 16.57
CA PHE A 832 -19.37 -11.07 16.07
C PHE A 832 -20.55 -10.24 16.56
N VAL A 833 -20.26 -9.11 17.22
CA VAL A 833 -21.27 -8.19 17.74
C VAL A 833 -21.47 -7.02 16.77
N THR A 834 -20.41 -6.25 16.53
CA THR A 834 -20.40 -5.03 15.69
C THR A 834 -18.95 -4.54 15.50
N ASP A 835 -18.75 -3.52 14.68
CA ASP A 835 -17.58 -2.63 14.67
C ASP A 835 -17.71 -1.47 15.69
N CYS A 836 -16.57 -0.89 16.11
CA CYS A 836 -16.44 0.26 17.02
C CYS A 836 -15.48 1.34 16.49
N LEU A 837 -15.40 2.50 17.16
CA LEU A 837 -14.58 3.70 16.86
C LEU A 837 -14.94 4.49 15.59
N TRP A 838 -16.11 4.24 15.02
CA TRP A 838 -16.59 4.89 13.78
C TRP A 838 -16.75 6.42 13.89
N ALA A 839 -16.93 6.94 15.10
CA ALA A 839 -17.04 8.37 15.33
C ALA A 839 -15.69 9.07 15.54
N ALA A 840 -14.57 8.34 15.51
CA ALA A 840 -13.24 8.85 15.84
C ALA A 840 -12.17 8.58 14.75
N PRO A 841 -12.45 8.83 13.46
CA PRO A 841 -11.44 8.66 12.43
C PRO A 841 -10.31 9.68 12.58
N LEU A 842 -9.09 9.29 12.25
CA LEU A 842 -7.92 10.15 12.20
C LEU A 842 -7.45 10.32 10.75
N GLY A 843 -7.20 11.57 10.35
CA GLY A 843 -6.59 11.88 9.05
C GLY A 843 -7.50 11.65 7.84
N LEU A 844 -8.69 11.07 8.02
CA LEU A 844 -9.70 10.88 6.98
C LEU A 844 -10.10 12.23 6.39
N GLN A 845 -9.89 12.39 5.09
CA GLN A 845 -10.29 13.59 4.34
C GLN A 845 -11.69 13.40 3.75
N LEU A 846 -12.56 14.40 3.94
CA LEU A 846 -13.90 14.49 3.35
C LEU A 846 -13.89 15.23 1.99
N ALA A 847 -12.84 16.01 1.76
CA ALA A 847 -12.51 16.77 0.54
C ALA A 847 -11.04 17.23 0.69
N ASP A 848 -10.43 17.78 -0.37
CA ASP A 848 -9.05 18.27 -0.27
C ASP A 848 -8.91 19.31 0.86
N GLY A 849 -8.03 19.01 1.82
CA GLY A 849 -7.77 19.87 2.99
C GLY A 849 -8.88 19.91 4.04
N VAL A 850 -9.93 19.09 3.92
CA VAL A 850 -11.04 19.02 4.89
C VAL A 850 -11.00 17.68 5.62
N VAL A 851 -10.49 17.67 6.85
CA VAL A 851 -10.39 16.47 7.69
C VAL A 851 -11.67 16.25 8.50
N ALA A 852 -12.13 15.00 8.58
CA ALA A 852 -13.27 14.63 9.41
C ALA A 852 -12.98 14.88 10.90
N PRO A 853 -13.92 15.45 11.67
CA PRO A 853 -13.74 15.63 13.10
C PRO A 853 -13.86 14.31 13.86
N ASP A 854 -13.06 14.14 14.91
CA ASP A 854 -13.13 12.98 15.79
C ASP A 854 -13.98 13.23 17.04
N ARG A 855 -14.66 12.17 17.49
CA ARG A 855 -15.26 12.04 18.82
C ARG A 855 -14.75 10.74 19.43
N PRO A 856 -13.73 10.79 20.30
CA PRO A 856 -12.96 9.60 20.68
C PRO A 856 -13.66 8.66 21.64
N TRP A 857 -14.89 8.92 22.04
CA TRP A 857 -15.63 8.09 22.99
C TRP A 857 -16.88 7.52 22.34
N GLU A 858 -17.22 6.27 22.70
CA GLU A 858 -18.43 5.59 22.23
C GLU A 858 -19.12 4.83 23.36
N TYR A 859 -20.46 4.73 23.30
CA TYR A 859 -21.27 3.94 24.22
C TYR A 859 -22.07 2.89 23.45
N LEU A 860 -21.43 1.79 23.08
CA LEU A 860 -22.01 0.77 22.21
C LEU A 860 -22.90 -0.18 23.00
N LYS A 861 -24.15 -0.36 22.55
CA LYS A 861 -25.02 -1.42 23.05
C LYS A 861 -24.49 -2.78 22.61
N VAL A 862 -24.30 -3.69 23.56
CA VAL A 862 -24.04 -5.11 23.33
C VAL A 862 -25.26 -5.90 23.83
N PRO A 863 -26.05 -6.50 22.93
CA PRO A 863 -27.18 -7.35 23.33
C PRO A 863 -26.73 -8.52 24.20
N GLY A 864 -27.45 -8.77 25.30
CA GLY A 864 -27.14 -9.83 26.26
C GLY A 864 -27.16 -11.23 25.67
N ARG A 865 -27.88 -11.43 24.55
CA ARG A 865 -27.87 -12.68 23.79
C ARG A 865 -26.49 -13.11 23.28
N PHE A 866 -25.54 -12.17 23.18
CA PHE A 866 -24.15 -12.46 22.78
C PHE A 866 -23.20 -12.65 23.97
N VAL A 867 -23.68 -12.51 25.22
CA VAL A 867 -22.83 -12.44 26.40
C VAL A 867 -23.26 -13.47 27.46
N ALA A 868 -22.47 -14.52 27.60
CA ALA A 868 -22.60 -15.51 28.66
C ALA A 868 -21.40 -15.47 29.62
N PRO A 869 -21.59 -15.75 30.91
CA PRO A 869 -20.47 -15.84 31.84
C PRO A 869 -19.64 -17.12 31.57
N ARG A 870 -18.31 -16.99 31.58
CA ARG A 870 -17.34 -18.08 31.51
C ARG A 870 -16.41 -18.00 32.71
N ASP A 871 -16.34 -19.06 33.49
CA ASP A 871 -15.51 -19.12 34.71
C ASP A 871 -15.72 -17.93 35.69
N GLY A 872 -16.96 -17.42 35.76
CA GLY A 872 -17.33 -16.30 36.64
C GLY A 872 -16.97 -14.91 36.09
N GLN A 873 -16.66 -14.80 34.79
CA GLN A 873 -16.27 -13.56 34.11
C GLN A 873 -17.06 -13.39 32.81
N TYR A 874 -17.19 -12.15 32.33
CA TYR A 874 -17.61 -11.88 30.96
C TYR A 874 -16.38 -11.63 30.09
N GLU A 875 -16.35 -12.23 28.90
CA GLU A 875 -15.21 -12.17 27.99
C GLU A 875 -15.57 -11.48 26.67
N PHE A 876 -14.69 -10.57 26.25
CA PHE A 876 -14.80 -9.83 24.99
C PHE A 876 -13.47 -9.88 24.23
N ARG A 877 -13.53 -9.70 22.91
CA ARG A 877 -12.37 -9.52 22.04
C ARG A 877 -12.57 -8.26 21.19
N ILE A 878 -11.52 -7.47 21.04
CA ILE A 878 -11.45 -6.40 20.06
C ILE A 878 -10.31 -6.73 19.12
N THR A 879 -10.56 -6.86 17.83
CA THR A 879 -9.55 -7.21 16.83
C THR A 879 -9.39 -6.09 15.81
N GLU A 880 -8.15 -5.83 15.42
CA GLU A 880 -7.84 -5.04 14.23
C GLU A 880 -7.58 -6.02 13.08
N GLU A 881 -8.47 -6.08 12.09
CA GLU A 881 -8.38 -7.06 11.00
C GLU A 881 -8.06 -6.42 9.65
N LEU A 882 -8.19 -5.11 9.52
CA LEU A 882 -8.08 -4.42 8.25
C LEU A 882 -6.77 -3.66 8.15
N TRP A 883 -6.56 -2.97 7.03
CA TRP A 883 -5.38 -2.16 6.83
C TRP A 883 -5.52 -0.83 7.58
N GLU A 884 -5.58 -0.93 8.91
CA GLU A 884 -5.93 0.16 9.82
C GLU A 884 -5.09 0.06 11.10
N ALA A 885 -5.07 1.18 11.84
CA ALA A 885 -4.47 1.31 13.15
C ALA A 885 -5.52 1.75 14.17
N ALA A 886 -5.65 0.97 15.24
CA ALA A 886 -6.56 1.27 16.34
C ALA A 886 -5.81 1.73 17.60
N TYR A 887 -6.33 2.79 18.22
CA TYR A 887 -5.79 3.39 19.42
C TYR A 887 -6.80 3.28 20.55
N PHE A 888 -6.45 2.67 21.69
CA PHE A 888 -7.36 2.55 22.85
C PHE A 888 -6.71 3.07 24.13
N ASP A 889 -7.35 4.02 24.80
CA ASP A 889 -6.91 4.64 26.06
C ASP A 889 -7.83 4.25 27.24
N HIS A 890 -9.08 3.89 26.95
CA HIS A 890 -10.01 3.46 27.99
C HIS A 890 -11.05 2.46 27.49
N VAL A 891 -11.36 1.43 28.29
CA VAL A 891 -12.49 0.54 28.06
C VAL A 891 -13.19 0.22 29.39
N GLU A 892 -14.51 0.36 29.41
CA GLU A 892 -15.38 0.06 30.54
C GLU A 892 -16.63 -0.71 30.04
N LEU A 893 -17.17 -1.60 30.87
CA LEU A 893 -18.38 -2.34 30.58
C LEU A 893 -19.43 -2.08 31.67
N THR A 894 -20.64 -1.71 31.27
CA THR A 894 -21.77 -1.56 32.17
C THR A 894 -22.83 -2.62 31.83
N ALA A 895 -23.21 -3.44 32.80
CA ALA A 895 -24.41 -4.28 32.68
C ALA A 895 -25.64 -3.46 33.01
N VAL A 896 -26.66 -3.54 32.16
CA VAL A 896 -27.94 -2.84 32.29
C VAL A 896 -29.04 -3.88 32.44
N ASP A 897 -29.55 -4.02 33.65
CA ASP A 897 -30.68 -4.88 33.96
C ASP A 897 -31.97 -4.11 33.72
N HIS A 898 -32.92 -4.70 33.00
CA HIS A 898 -34.21 -4.09 32.68
C HIS A 898 -35.32 -5.15 32.54
N PRO A 899 -36.61 -4.79 32.66
CA PRO A 899 -37.71 -5.72 32.36
C PRO A 899 -37.56 -6.35 30.97
N ALA A 900 -37.90 -7.63 30.83
CA ALA A 900 -37.68 -8.40 29.60
C ALA A 900 -38.49 -7.91 28.39
N ASP A 901 -39.57 -7.14 28.63
CA ASP A 901 -40.41 -6.52 27.60
C ASP A 901 -39.98 -5.07 27.26
N VAL A 902 -39.01 -4.51 27.98
CA VAL A 902 -38.46 -3.17 27.70
C VAL A 902 -37.28 -3.29 26.74
N GLU A 903 -37.29 -2.54 25.65
CA GLU A 903 -36.15 -2.40 24.75
C GLU A 903 -35.27 -1.22 25.19
N ILE A 904 -33.95 -1.44 25.34
CA ILE A 904 -33.00 -0.36 25.61
C ILE A 904 -32.14 -0.03 24.39
N PHE A 905 -31.76 1.24 24.24
CA PHE A 905 -30.84 1.72 23.22
C PHE A 905 -29.89 2.76 23.80
N THR A 906 -28.66 2.82 23.30
CA THR A 906 -27.75 3.92 23.62
C THR A 906 -27.95 5.05 22.63
N ASN A 907 -27.52 6.26 23.00
CA ASN A 907 -27.54 7.40 22.09
C ASN A 907 -26.42 7.39 21.04
N GLU A 908 -25.72 6.27 20.87
CA GLU A 908 -24.54 6.15 20.01
C GLU A 908 -24.91 6.25 18.53
N LYS A 909 -24.21 7.13 17.81
CA LYS A 909 -24.38 7.42 16.38
C LYS A 909 -23.22 8.28 15.89
N VAL A 910 -22.88 8.18 14.62
CA VAL A 910 -21.81 9.00 14.04
C VAL A 910 -22.26 10.46 13.97
N GLY A 911 -21.40 11.37 14.43
CA GLY A 911 -21.66 12.79 14.50
C GLY A 911 -21.08 13.46 15.76
N PRO A 912 -21.30 14.78 15.93
CA PRO A 912 -20.74 15.54 17.03
C PRO A 912 -21.32 15.09 18.38
N GLY A 913 -20.55 15.31 19.46
CA GLY A 913 -20.96 14.93 20.80
C GLY A 913 -22.31 15.50 21.24
N SER A 914 -22.72 16.66 20.71
CA SER A 914 -24.01 17.31 21.04
C SER A 914 -25.25 16.52 20.62
N ILE A 915 -25.13 15.57 19.68
CA ILE A 915 -26.25 14.69 19.28
C ILE A 915 -26.12 13.28 19.87
N ALA A 916 -24.93 12.91 20.35
CA ALA A 916 -24.60 11.57 20.83
C ALA A 916 -24.31 11.50 22.34
N GLU A 917 -24.76 12.49 23.12
CA GLU A 917 -24.55 12.51 24.57
C GLU A 917 -24.99 11.20 25.25
N HIS A 918 -24.18 10.71 26.19
CA HIS A 918 -24.43 9.44 26.87
C HIS A 918 -25.82 9.39 27.50
N THR A 919 -26.70 8.60 26.88
CA THR A 919 -28.08 8.39 27.32
C THR A 919 -28.46 6.95 27.02
N ILE A 920 -29.12 6.30 27.98
CA ILE A 920 -29.80 5.01 27.77
C ILE A 920 -31.28 5.31 27.64
N PHE A 921 -31.81 5.10 26.44
CA PHE A 921 -33.25 5.12 26.18
C PHE A 921 -33.81 3.75 26.52
N ALA A 922 -35.00 3.72 27.11
CA ALA A 922 -35.70 2.50 27.46
C ALA A 922 -37.18 2.68 27.14
N PHE A 923 -37.72 1.76 26.35
CA PHE A 923 -39.08 1.85 25.86
C PHE A 923 -39.86 0.57 26.14
N ASP A 924 -41.08 0.73 26.66
CA ASP A 924 -42.03 -0.36 26.79
C ASP A 924 -42.79 -0.59 25.47
N PRO A 925 -43.41 -1.77 25.30
CA PRO A 925 -44.11 -2.11 24.06
C PRO A 925 -45.35 -1.25 23.77
N ASP A 926 -45.93 -0.57 24.77
CA ASP A 926 -47.10 0.27 24.56
C ASP A 926 -46.72 1.66 24.01
N THR A 927 -45.47 2.10 24.23
CA THR A 927 -44.99 3.42 23.79
C THR A 927 -44.09 3.40 22.57
N LEU A 928 -43.26 2.37 22.37
CA LEU A 928 -42.48 2.20 21.14
C LEU A 928 -43.28 1.42 20.11
N ARG A 929 -43.81 2.12 19.11
CA ARG A 929 -44.64 1.54 18.06
C ARG A 929 -44.03 1.74 16.68
N PRO A 930 -44.30 0.84 15.72
CA PRO A 930 -43.99 1.10 14.32
C PRO A 930 -44.63 2.42 13.85
N THR A 931 -44.05 3.04 12.83
CA THR A 931 -44.68 4.18 12.16
C THR A 931 -46.03 3.77 11.56
N ALA A 932 -46.98 4.71 11.49
CA ALA A 932 -48.34 4.44 11.02
C ALA A 932 -48.36 4.06 9.53
N ALA A 933 -47.46 4.66 8.75
CA ALA A 933 -47.16 4.33 7.38
C ALA A 933 -45.73 4.77 7.06
N ALA A 934 -45.11 4.11 6.08
CA ALA A 934 -43.84 4.51 5.52
C ALA A 934 -43.85 4.40 3.99
N LEU A 935 -43.37 5.43 3.31
CA LEU A 935 -43.19 5.45 1.86
C LEU A 935 -41.73 5.68 1.52
N ASP A 936 -41.24 5.04 0.46
CA ASP A 936 -39.89 5.33 -0.04
C ASP A 936 -39.86 6.51 -1.03
N THR A 937 -38.68 6.80 -1.57
CA THR A 937 -38.42 7.83 -2.58
C THR A 937 -39.36 7.77 -3.80
N GLN A 938 -39.85 6.57 -4.17
CA GLN A 938 -40.74 6.35 -5.32
C GLN A 938 -42.23 6.36 -4.93
N GLY A 939 -42.53 6.57 -3.64
CA GLY A 939 -43.89 6.52 -3.11
C GLY A 939 -44.42 5.09 -2.94
N ARG A 940 -43.54 4.07 -2.90
CA ARG A 940 -43.93 2.68 -2.62
C ARG A 940 -44.09 2.50 -1.11
N ASP A 941 -45.10 1.73 -0.70
CA ASP A 941 -45.32 1.39 0.70
C ASP A 941 -44.25 0.41 1.20
N VAL A 942 -43.46 0.87 2.18
CA VAL A 942 -42.38 0.11 2.83
C VAL A 942 -42.65 -0.11 4.32
N SER A 943 -43.89 0.11 4.77
CA SER A 943 -44.27 0.01 6.19
C SER A 943 -44.02 -1.38 6.75
N ALA A 944 -44.30 -2.43 5.97
CA ALA A 944 -44.08 -3.81 6.40
C ALA A 944 -42.58 -4.15 6.53
N THR A 945 -41.75 -3.59 5.65
CA THR A 945 -40.29 -3.79 5.67
C THR A 945 -39.67 -3.09 6.88
N LEU A 946 -40.15 -1.91 7.26
CA LEU A 946 -39.63 -1.14 8.41
C LEU A 946 -40.25 -1.51 9.77
N ALA A 947 -41.11 -2.52 9.83
CA ALA A 947 -41.86 -2.85 11.04
C ALA A 947 -41.00 -3.53 12.12
N ASP A 948 -40.07 -4.39 11.71
CA ASP A 948 -39.31 -5.30 12.58
C ASP A 948 -37.80 -5.27 12.25
N GLU A 949 -36.96 -5.74 13.19
CA GLU A 949 -35.51 -5.94 12.96
C GLU A 949 -35.28 -7.38 12.45
N ASP A 950 -35.54 -7.62 11.16
CA ASP A 950 -35.47 -8.95 10.54
C ASP A 950 -34.37 -9.07 9.46
N LYS A 951 -33.57 -8.02 9.27
CA LYS A 951 -32.51 -7.89 8.25
C LYS A 951 -33.04 -7.82 6.80
N THR A 952 -34.29 -7.41 6.63
CA THR A 952 -34.88 -7.06 5.33
C THR A 952 -34.85 -5.55 5.15
N PHE A 953 -33.79 -5.04 4.53
CA PHE A 953 -33.56 -3.60 4.45
C PHE A 953 -34.36 -2.89 3.34
N VAL A 954 -34.88 -1.70 3.65
CA VAL A 954 -35.32 -0.71 2.66
C VAL A 954 -34.11 -0.08 2.00
N LYS A 955 -34.06 -0.21 0.67
CA LYS A 955 -33.13 0.48 -0.21
C LYS A 955 -33.83 1.65 -0.91
N GLY A 956 -33.50 2.88 -0.50
CA GLY A 956 -34.17 4.09 -0.99
C GLY A 956 -33.77 4.56 -2.39
N PHE A 957 -32.82 3.90 -3.05
CA PHE A 957 -32.19 4.32 -4.31
C PHE A 957 -32.11 3.14 -5.29
N ASP A 958 -32.25 3.43 -6.59
CA ASP A 958 -32.19 2.39 -7.64
C ASP A 958 -30.75 2.09 -8.08
N TYR A 959 -29.86 3.09 -8.01
CA TYR A 959 -28.46 3.00 -8.39
C TYR A 959 -27.61 3.92 -7.51
N ARG A 960 -26.29 3.68 -7.49
CA ARG A 960 -25.28 4.48 -6.79
C ARG A 960 -24.56 5.37 -7.82
N LEU A 961 -24.14 6.56 -7.43
CA LEU A 961 -23.22 7.39 -8.21
C LEU A 961 -21.77 6.94 -7.96
N ARG A 962 -21.41 6.75 -6.69
CA ARG A 962 -20.17 6.12 -6.21
C ARG A 962 -20.50 5.26 -5.00
N GLN A 963 -19.61 4.35 -4.58
CA GLN A 963 -19.72 3.73 -3.25
C GLN A 963 -19.93 4.84 -2.20
N GLY A 964 -20.92 4.69 -1.33
CA GLY A 964 -21.26 5.70 -0.34
C GLY A 964 -22.04 6.92 -0.86
N LEU A 965 -22.09 7.17 -2.17
CA LEU A 965 -22.82 8.29 -2.78
C LEU A 965 -23.92 7.82 -3.73
N CYS A 966 -25.17 8.14 -3.43
CA CYS A 966 -26.35 7.84 -4.24
C CYS A 966 -27.02 9.13 -4.74
N PRO A 967 -27.94 9.05 -5.73
CA PRO A 967 -28.91 10.12 -5.92
C PRO A 967 -29.66 10.40 -4.60
N PRO A 968 -30.09 11.65 -4.34
CA PRO A 968 -30.86 11.96 -3.15
C PRO A 968 -32.07 11.04 -3.00
N HIS A 969 -32.20 10.41 -1.86
CA HIS A 969 -33.26 9.46 -1.54
C HIS A 969 -33.77 9.67 -0.12
N TRP A 970 -34.95 9.10 0.19
CA TRP A 970 -35.57 9.26 1.49
C TRP A 970 -36.56 8.15 1.85
N ILE A 971 -36.91 8.13 3.14
CA ILE A 971 -38.11 7.48 3.65
C ILE A 971 -39.03 8.56 4.26
N ASP A 972 -40.29 8.56 3.85
CA ASP A 972 -41.36 9.36 4.44
C ASP A 972 -42.05 8.51 5.50
N LEU A 973 -42.10 9.00 6.73
CA LEU A 973 -42.64 8.31 7.89
C LEU A 973 -43.84 9.09 8.44
N ASP A 974 -44.99 8.44 8.52
CA ASP A 974 -46.14 8.96 9.27
C ASP A 974 -46.02 8.52 10.73
N LEU A 975 -45.83 9.49 11.63
CA LEU A 975 -45.65 9.22 13.07
C LEU A 975 -46.98 8.92 13.80
N GLY A 976 -48.11 9.02 13.08
CA GLY A 976 -49.45 8.98 13.64
C GLY A 976 -49.79 10.25 14.42
N SER A 977 -50.76 10.17 15.33
CA SER A 977 -51.18 11.36 16.10
C SER A 977 -50.06 11.84 17.04
N VAL A 978 -49.62 13.09 16.85
CA VAL A 978 -48.61 13.81 17.64
C VAL A 978 -49.17 15.20 18.00
N ALA A 979 -49.02 15.63 19.25
CA ALA A 979 -49.30 17.00 19.68
C ALA A 979 -48.04 17.88 19.67
N ALA A 980 -48.20 19.20 19.55
CA ALA A 980 -47.09 20.15 19.42
C ALA A 980 -46.09 20.12 20.60
N ASP A 981 -46.57 19.81 21.81
CA ASP A 981 -45.76 19.76 23.03
C ASP A 981 -45.31 18.32 23.40
N ASP A 982 -45.58 17.32 22.55
CA ASP A 982 -45.19 15.94 22.83
C ASP A 982 -43.67 15.77 22.73
N LYS A 983 -43.11 14.93 23.61
CA LYS A 983 -41.76 14.39 23.43
C LYS A 983 -41.81 13.28 22.39
N VAL A 984 -41.14 13.47 21.27
CA VAL A 984 -41.19 12.55 20.12
C VAL A 984 -39.79 12.04 19.83
N LEU A 985 -39.57 10.74 20.04
CA LEU A 985 -38.30 10.08 19.76
C LEU A 985 -38.49 9.11 18.60
N LEU A 986 -37.71 9.29 17.53
CA LEU A 986 -37.65 8.38 16.40
C LEU A 986 -36.51 7.39 16.61
N VAL A 987 -36.81 6.09 16.51
CA VAL A 987 -35.85 4.99 16.65
C VAL A 987 -35.67 4.35 15.27
N LEU A 988 -34.45 4.37 14.76
CA LEU A 988 -34.11 3.84 13.44
C LEU A 988 -33.01 2.80 13.55
N THR A 989 -33.21 1.63 12.95
CA THR A 989 -32.20 0.57 12.84
C THR A 989 -31.76 0.46 11.39
N GLY A 990 -30.46 0.47 11.15
CA GLY A 990 -29.92 0.44 9.80
C GLY A 990 -28.40 0.33 9.78
N TRP A 991 -27.83 0.37 8.59
CA TRP A 991 -26.39 0.40 8.38
C TRP A 991 -26.05 1.27 7.17
N ILE A 992 -24.78 1.65 7.06
CA ILE A 992 -24.24 2.50 5.99
C ILE A 992 -23.06 1.79 5.34
N LEU A 993 -22.98 1.86 4.00
CA LEU A 993 -21.73 1.61 3.29
C LEU A 993 -21.08 2.97 3.00
N PRO A 994 -19.95 3.33 3.62
CA PRO A 994 -19.35 4.66 3.45
C PRO A 994 -18.53 4.81 2.16
N THR A 995 -18.21 6.06 1.85
CA THR A 995 -17.03 6.41 1.05
C THR A 995 -15.76 6.17 1.88
N ASP A 996 -14.64 5.82 1.24
CA ASP A 996 -13.31 5.90 1.86
C ASP A 996 -12.66 7.27 1.55
N THR A 997 -11.45 7.49 2.09
CA THR A 997 -10.76 8.78 1.93
C THR A 997 -10.44 9.09 0.47
N SER A 998 -9.93 8.13 -0.29
CA SER A 998 -9.64 8.31 -1.71
C SER A 998 -10.90 8.60 -2.54
N LEU A 999 -12.03 7.95 -2.24
CA LEU A 999 -13.32 8.26 -2.86
C LEU A 999 -13.83 9.67 -2.51
N ASN A 1000 -13.61 10.15 -1.29
CA ASN A 1000 -13.97 11.52 -0.92
C ASN A 1000 -13.17 12.53 -1.75
N ILE A 1001 -11.87 12.31 -1.93
CA ILE A 1001 -11.01 13.13 -2.79
C ILE A 1001 -11.50 13.08 -4.24
N GLN A 1002 -11.74 11.89 -4.79
CA GLN A 1002 -12.27 11.73 -6.15
C GLN A 1002 -13.61 12.47 -6.37
N ILE A 1003 -14.53 12.37 -5.40
CA ILE A 1003 -15.83 13.06 -5.47
C ILE A 1003 -15.63 14.58 -5.48
N ASP A 1004 -14.74 15.10 -4.65
CA ASP A 1004 -14.44 16.54 -4.55
C ASP A 1004 -13.78 17.08 -5.83
N GLN A 1005 -12.85 16.32 -6.41
CA GLN A 1005 -12.14 16.71 -7.63
C GLN A 1005 -13.06 16.74 -8.87
N ASN A 1006 -14.16 15.99 -8.88
CA ASN A 1006 -15.10 15.94 -10.00
C ASN A 1006 -16.29 16.91 -9.82
N PRO A 1007 -16.32 18.06 -10.53
CA PRO A 1007 -17.37 19.07 -10.37
C PRO A 1007 -18.75 18.61 -10.87
N ALA A 1008 -18.86 17.46 -11.55
CA ALA A 1008 -20.13 16.87 -11.94
C ALA A 1008 -20.80 16.06 -10.82
N LEU A 1009 -20.08 15.74 -9.74
CA LEU A 1009 -20.61 15.00 -8.60
C LEU A 1009 -20.97 15.95 -7.45
N PRO A 1010 -22.10 15.71 -6.76
CA PRO A 1010 -22.40 16.42 -5.52
C PRO A 1010 -21.68 15.77 -4.34
N ALA A 1011 -21.32 16.59 -3.35
CA ALA A 1011 -20.84 16.09 -2.05
C ALA A 1011 -21.88 15.16 -1.38
N VAL A 1012 -21.39 14.20 -0.60
CA VAL A 1012 -22.24 13.30 0.20
C VAL A 1012 -23.03 14.12 1.22
N GLN A 1013 -24.36 14.00 1.17
CA GLN A 1013 -25.28 14.65 2.09
C GLN A 1013 -25.63 13.63 3.18
N PRO A 1014 -25.27 13.90 4.45
CA PRO A 1014 -25.66 13.03 5.55
C PRO A 1014 -27.17 13.07 5.79
N PRO A 1015 -27.74 12.13 6.57
CA PRO A 1015 -29.15 12.12 6.88
C PRO A 1015 -29.62 13.39 7.58
N GLN A 1016 -30.71 13.95 7.05
CA GLN A 1016 -31.43 15.11 7.58
C GLN A 1016 -32.90 14.78 7.76
N VAL A 1017 -33.54 15.46 8.72
CA VAL A 1017 -34.99 15.38 8.95
C VAL A 1017 -35.66 16.58 8.33
N LEU A 1018 -36.61 16.33 7.44
CA LEU A 1018 -37.51 17.33 6.88
C LEU A 1018 -38.92 17.12 7.43
N VAL A 1019 -39.67 18.22 7.54
CA VAL A 1019 -41.08 18.22 7.96
C VAL A 1019 -41.94 18.97 6.93
N PRO A 1020 -43.24 18.64 6.82
CA PRO A 1020 -44.17 19.32 5.91
C PRO A 1020 -44.28 20.82 6.18
N ASP A 1021 -44.25 21.60 5.10
CA ASP A 1021 -44.48 23.05 5.06
C ASP A 1021 -45.44 23.39 3.90
N GLY A 1022 -46.73 23.22 4.14
CA GLY A 1022 -47.76 23.28 3.09
C GLY A 1022 -47.67 22.07 2.16
N ASP A 1023 -47.53 22.32 0.85
CA ASP A 1023 -47.35 21.28 -0.18
C ASP A 1023 -45.86 20.89 -0.38
N ASP A 1024 -44.93 21.50 0.38
CA ASP A 1024 -43.48 21.30 0.27
C ASP A 1024 -42.88 20.76 1.59
N TRP A 1025 -41.56 20.55 1.60
CA TRP A 1025 -40.80 20.08 2.76
C TRP A 1025 -39.75 21.12 3.17
N ARG A 1026 -39.62 21.36 4.48
CA ARG A 1026 -38.52 22.18 5.04
C ARG A 1026 -37.59 21.34 5.90
N VAL A 1027 -36.30 21.65 5.88
CA VAL A 1027 -35.32 21.02 6.78
C VAL A 1027 -35.60 21.46 8.21
N ALA A 1028 -35.82 20.49 9.10
CA ALA A 1028 -36.02 20.71 10.53
C ALA A 1028 -34.76 20.37 11.33
N ILE A 1029 -34.05 19.30 10.96
CA ILE A 1029 -32.77 18.89 11.55
C ILE A 1029 -31.80 18.64 10.38
N PRO A 1030 -30.79 19.51 10.16
CA PRO A 1030 -29.89 19.41 9.02
C PRO A 1030 -28.91 18.25 9.11
N PHE A 1031 -28.66 17.73 10.33
CA PHE A 1031 -27.86 16.53 10.54
C PHE A 1031 -28.35 15.80 11.80
N MET A 1032 -28.85 14.59 11.63
CA MET A 1032 -29.41 13.77 12.73
C MET A 1032 -28.45 12.67 13.24
N GLY A 1033 -27.25 12.57 12.65
CA GLY A 1033 -26.35 11.43 12.80
C GLY A 1033 -26.81 10.20 12.02
N PHE A 1034 -25.99 9.15 12.00
CA PHE A 1034 -26.28 7.91 11.27
C PHE A 1034 -25.65 6.68 11.97
N PRO A 1035 -26.14 5.46 11.72
CA PRO A 1035 -25.52 4.24 12.22
C PRO A 1035 -24.15 4.02 11.53
N GLY A 1036 -23.07 3.85 12.30
CA GLY A 1036 -21.74 3.59 11.74
C GLY A 1036 -21.59 2.13 11.28
N GLY A 1037 -21.11 1.93 10.06
CA GLY A 1037 -20.62 0.66 9.50
C GLY A 1037 -21.60 -0.51 9.53
N LYS A 1038 -21.62 -1.28 10.62
CA LYS A 1038 -22.56 -2.41 10.79
C LYS A 1038 -23.93 -1.99 11.31
N THR A 1039 -24.89 -2.91 11.30
CA THR A 1039 -26.26 -2.67 11.75
C THR A 1039 -26.30 -2.16 13.19
N LYS A 1040 -26.78 -0.92 13.36
CA LYS A 1040 -26.94 -0.26 14.66
C LYS A 1040 -28.29 0.44 14.73
N THR A 1041 -28.74 0.70 15.95
CA THR A 1041 -29.95 1.49 16.21
C THR A 1041 -29.56 2.86 16.71
N ILE A 1042 -30.13 3.91 16.12
CA ILE A 1042 -29.98 5.30 16.54
C ILE A 1042 -31.33 5.84 17.04
N VAL A 1043 -31.27 6.72 18.03
CA VAL A 1043 -32.43 7.48 18.50
C VAL A 1043 -32.26 8.94 18.10
N VAL A 1044 -33.31 9.53 17.55
CA VAL A 1044 -33.36 10.94 17.08
C VAL A 1044 -34.48 11.66 17.81
N ASP A 1045 -34.13 12.75 18.49
CA ASP A 1045 -35.12 13.60 19.16
C ASP A 1045 -35.77 14.56 18.17
N LEU A 1046 -37.07 14.37 17.94
CA LEU A 1046 -37.89 15.20 17.05
C LEU A 1046 -38.76 16.20 17.83
N SER A 1047 -38.60 16.28 19.16
CA SER A 1047 -39.42 17.13 20.02
C SER A 1047 -39.33 18.60 19.60
N GLY A 1048 -40.48 19.24 19.40
CA GLY A 1048 -40.56 20.63 18.92
C GLY A 1048 -40.26 20.85 17.44
N HIS A 1049 -39.93 19.80 16.67
CA HIS A 1049 -39.67 19.89 15.24
C HIS A 1049 -40.84 19.40 14.37
N VAL A 1050 -41.68 18.48 14.89
CA VAL A 1050 -42.81 17.87 14.17
C VAL A 1050 -43.94 18.88 13.95
N ASN A 1051 -44.55 18.84 12.76
CA ASN A 1051 -45.78 19.57 12.48
C ASN A 1051 -46.99 18.77 13.01
N ALA A 1052 -47.69 19.28 14.02
CA ALA A 1052 -48.82 18.56 14.63
C ALA A 1052 -50.03 18.41 13.68
N ASP A 1053 -50.18 19.31 12.69
CA ASP A 1053 -51.27 19.23 11.71
C ASP A 1053 -50.96 18.22 10.58
N ASP A 1054 -49.68 17.92 10.38
CA ASP A 1054 -49.17 16.94 9.43
C ASP A 1054 -47.94 16.23 10.01
N PRO A 1055 -48.13 15.16 10.80
CA PRO A 1055 -47.09 14.52 11.61
C PRO A 1055 -46.14 13.65 10.79
N ARG A 1056 -46.10 13.84 9.47
CA ARG A 1056 -45.14 13.18 8.61
C ARG A 1056 -43.75 13.78 8.81
N VAL A 1057 -42.73 12.95 8.68
CA VAL A 1057 -41.33 13.37 8.62
C VAL A 1057 -40.65 12.66 7.46
N ARG A 1058 -39.66 13.31 6.85
CA ARG A 1058 -38.86 12.75 5.76
C ARG A 1058 -37.42 12.65 6.21
N ILE A 1059 -36.87 11.44 6.17
CA ILE A 1059 -35.45 11.20 6.40
C ILE A 1059 -34.77 11.16 5.04
N ARG A 1060 -34.09 12.26 4.67
CA ARG A 1060 -33.45 12.42 3.36
C ARG A 1060 -31.94 12.36 3.47
N THR A 1061 -31.28 11.72 2.53
CA THR A 1061 -29.82 11.60 2.45
C THR A 1061 -29.38 11.42 1.00
N SER A 1062 -28.08 11.58 0.71
CA SER A 1062 -27.45 10.98 -0.47
C SER A 1062 -26.44 9.89 -0.11
N ALA A 1063 -26.15 9.70 1.19
CA ALA A 1063 -25.31 8.61 1.66
C ALA A 1063 -25.94 7.24 1.41
N GLN A 1064 -25.13 6.22 1.08
CA GLN A 1064 -25.61 4.87 0.81
C GLN A 1064 -26.05 4.13 2.10
N ILE A 1065 -27.29 4.36 2.51
CA ILE A 1065 -27.86 3.85 3.77
C ILE A 1065 -29.01 2.89 3.50
N TYR A 1066 -29.09 1.89 4.36
CA TYR A 1066 -30.10 0.84 4.36
C TYR A 1066 -30.82 0.80 5.70
N TRP A 1067 -32.15 0.87 5.68
CA TRP A 1067 -32.97 0.91 6.90
C TRP A 1067 -33.73 -0.39 7.11
N ASP A 1068 -33.59 -1.01 8.27
CA ASP A 1068 -34.26 -2.25 8.65
C ASP A 1068 -35.56 -1.97 9.43
N ARG A 1069 -35.51 -1.02 10.38
CA ARG A 1069 -36.64 -0.72 11.27
C ARG A 1069 -36.82 0.77 11.46
N ALA A 1070 -38.06 1.23 11.51
CA ALA A 1070 -38.44 2.57 11.92
C ALA A 1070 -39.60 2.53 12.93
N ALA A 1071 -39.36 3.04 14.14
CA ALA A 1071 -40.33 3.10 15.21
C ALA A 1071 -40.36 4.49 15.86
N VAL A 1072 -41.48 4.85 16.46
CA VAL A 1072 -41.67 6.13 17.15
C VAL A 1072 -42.13 5.89 18.58
N ALA A 1073 -41.54 6.64 19.51
CA ALA A 1073 -41.97 6.72 20.90
C ALA A 1073 -42.50 8.12 21.21
N ILE A 1074 -43.75 8.20 21.65
CA ILE A 1074 -44.41 9.47 22.02
C ILE A 1074 -44.64 9.50 23.51
N ASN A 1075 -44.10 10.53 24.18
CA ASN A 1075 -44.15 10.70 25.63
C ASN A 1075 -43.81 9.41 26.40
N PRO A 1076 -42.70 8.71 26.06
CA PRO A 1076 -42.36 7.44 26.70
C PRO A 1076 -42.13 7.67 28.21
N PRO A 1077 -42.75 6.86 29.09
CA PRO A 1077 -42.53 6.95 30.52
C PRO A 1077 -41.12 6.49 30.88
N GLU A 1078 -40.62 6.93 32.03
CA GLU A 1078 -39.37 6.39 32.56
C GLU A 1078 -39.54 4.91 32.91
N GLN A 1079 -38.63 4.08 32.40
CA GLN A 1079 -38.58 2.65 32.68
C GLN A 1079 -37.61 2.35 33.84
N PRO A 1080 -37.89 1.33 34.67
CA PRO A 1080 -36.96 0.91 35.71
C PRO A 1080 -35.74 0.22 35.08
N LEU A 1081 -34.54 0.70 35.43
CA LEU A 1081 -33.26 0.15 35.00
C LEU A 1081 -32.31 0.04 36.20
N GLU A 1082 -31.54 -1.04 36.32
CA GLU A 1082 -30.39 -1.12 37.22
C GLU A 1082 -29.09 -1.19 36.41
N GLN A 1083 -28.15 -0.28 36.67
CA GLN A 1083 -26.85 -0.25 36.00
C GLN A 1083 -25.75 -0.72 36.95
N HIS A 1084 -24.87 -1.58 36.44
CA HIS A 1084 -23.73 -2.14 37.16
C HIS A 1084 -22.45 -1.94 36.35
N VAL A 1085 -21.62 -0.97 36.75
CA VAL A 1085 -20.28 -0.81 36.18
C VAL A 1085 -19.42 -2.01 36.60
N LEU A 1086 -18.89 -2.72 35.62
CA LEU A 1086 -18.14 -3.95 35.81
C LEU A 1086 -16.65 -3.65 35.83
N LYS A 1087 -15.95 -4.24 36.80
CA LYS A 1087 -14.50 -4.06 36.89
C LYS A 1087 -13.83 -4.82 35.75
N LEU A 1088 -13.01 -4.12 34.96
CA LEU A 1088 -12.04 -4.75 34.07
C LEU A 1088 -10.97 -5.47 34.91
N GLN A 1089 -10.95 -6.81 34.85
CA GLN A 1089 -10.11 -7.66 35.69
C GLN A 1089 -8.79 -8.00 35.02
N SER A 1090 -8.77 -8.11 33.69
CA SER A 1090 -7.57 -8.33 32.89
C SER A 1090 -7.77 -7.81 31.47
N ALA A 1091 -6.71 -7.30 30.86
CA ALA A 1091 -6.63 -6.99 29.45
C ALA A 1091 -5.28 -7.48 28.89
N HIS A 1092 -5.30 -8.22 27.78
CA HIS A 1092 -4.09 -8.78 27.19
C HIS A 1092 -4.05 -8.50 25.68
N LEU A 1093 -2.98 -7.87 25.20
CA LEU A 1093 -2.74 -7.65 23.77
C LEU A 1093 -1.96 -8.84 23.19
N THR A 1094 -2.44 -9.40 22.09
CA THR A 1094 -1.83 -10.56 21.43
C THR A 1094 -2.05 -10.54 19.92
N TRP A 1095 -1.43 -11.49 19.21
CA TRP A 1095 -1.68 -11.73 17.79
C TRP A 1095 -2.82 -12.74 17.60
N HIS A 1096 -3.84 -12.35 16.84
CA HIS A 1096 -4.96 -13.21 16.45
C HIS A 1096 -4.86 -13.66 15.00
N GLY A 1097 -4.51 -12.74 14.10
CA GLY A 1097 -4.59 -12.92 12.65
C GLY A 1097 -5.90 -12.36 12.09
N PHE A 1098 -6.35 -12.89 10.95
CA PHE A 1098 -7.45 -12.33 10.16
C PHE A 1098 -8.63 -13.30 10.14
N SER A 1099 -9.78 -12.91 10.71
CA SER A 1099 -10.96 -13.78 10.79
C SER A 1099 -11.60 -13.96 9.42
N ARG A 1100 -12.15 -15.15 9.16
CA ARG A 1100 -12.80 -15.44 7.90
C ARG A 1100 -14.07 -14.60 7.74
N ARG A 1101 -14.10 -13.83 6.66
CA ARG A 1101 -15.27 -13.05 6.24
C ARG A 1101 -16.44 -13.95 5.81
N ARG A 1102 -17.65 -13.57 6.21
CA ARG A 1102 -18.93 -14.07 5.70
C ARG A 1102 -19.72 -12.95 5.05
N SER A 1103 -20.11 -13.18 3.79
CA SER A 1103 -21.03 -12.33 3.05
C SER A 1103 -22.22 -13.19 2.62
N ASP A 1104 -23.43 -12.75 2.95
CA ASP A 1104 -24.67 -13.43 2.58
C ASP A 1104 -25.22 -12.93 1.22
N GLY A 1105 -24.51 -11.99 0.57
CA GLY A 1105 -24.94 -11.30 -0.65
C GLY A 1105 -26.09 -10.30 -0.42
N GLY A 1106 -26.24 -9.30 -1.30
CA GLY A 1106 -27.37 -8.37 -1.28
C GLY A 1106 -27.16 -7.08 -0.46
N ASP A 1107 -28.21 -6.62 0.23
CA ASP A 1107 -28.29 -5.33 0.94
C ASP A 1107 -27.92 -5.44 2.45
N GLN A 1108 -27.22 -6.51 2.86
CA GLN A 1108 -26.79 -6.74 4.25
C GLN A 1108 -25.30 -6.45 4.47
N PRO A 1109 -24.88 -6.00 5.68
CA PRO A 1109 -23.47 -5.79 5.98
C PRO A 1109 -22.73 -7.12 6.19
N GLU A 1110 -21.44 -7.15 5.84
CA GLU A 1110 -20.56 -8.31 6.06
C GLU A 1110 -20.30 -8.60 7.54
N THR A 1111 -20.12 -9.89 7.88
CA THR A 1111 -19.82 -10.39 9.24
C THR A 1111 -18.60 -11.32 9.24
N TYR A 1112 -18.08 -11.70 10.42
CA TYR A 1112 -16.80 -12.42 10.55
C TYR A 1112 -16.88 -13.61 11.50
N GLU A 1113 -16.17 -14.69 11.15
CA GLU A 1113 -16.07 -15.91 11.95
C GLU A 1113 -14.73 -15.98 12.70
N TYR A 1114 -14.75 -15.51 13.95
CA TYR A 1114 -13.58 -15.41 14.84
C TYR A 1114 -12.69 -16.66 14.91
N HIS A 1115 -13.29 -17.86 14.87
CA HIS A 1115 -12.60 -19.13 15.10
C HIS A 1115 -11.92 -19.70 13.84
N GLU A 1116 -12.13 -19.06 12.69
CA GLU A 1116 -11.48 -19.39 11.41
C GLU A 1116 -10.54 -18.24 11.03
N ALA A 1117 -9.40 -18.12 11.72
CA ALA A 1117 -8.44 -17.04 11.49
C ALA A 1117 -7.18 -17.52 10.75
N GLU A 1118 -6.68 -16.69 9.83
CA GLU A 1118 -5.42 -16.90 9.13
C GLU A 1118 -4.30 -16.07 9.77
N SER A 1119 -3.13 -16.69 10.00
CA SER A 1119 -2.00 -16.02 10.67
C SER A 1119 -1.04 -15.31 9.72
N ALA A 1120 -1.14 -15.56 8.42
CA ALA A 1120 -0.31 -14.88 7.44
C ALA A 1120 -0.70 -13.39 7.41
N PRO A 1121 0.26 -12.45 7.30
CA PRO A 1121 -0.08 -11.05 7.06
C PRO A 1121 -1.09 -10.93 5.91
N ARG A 1122 -1.98 -9.95 5.93
CA ARG A 1122 -2.89 -9.70 4.81
C ARG A 1122 -2.55 -8.41 4.09
N TRP A 1123 -2.09 -7.42 4.84
CA TRP A 1123 -1.90 -6.06 4.39
C TRP A 1123 -0.42 -5.68 4.35
N PRO A 1124 -0.06 -4.73 3.48
CA PRO A 1124 1.24 -4.07 3.55
C PRO A 1124 1.48 -3.48 4.95
N PRO A 1125 2.73 -3.48 5.44
CA PRO A 1125 3.03 -3.00 6.78
C PRO A 1125 2.99 -1.47 6.85
N MET A 1126 2.26 -0.93 7.83
CA MET A 1126 2.35 0.48 8.21
C MET A 1126 3.67 0.73 8.97
N ARG A 1127 4.23 1.92 8.82
CA ARG A 1127 5.50 2.33 9.44
C ARG A 1127 5.28 2.81 10.89
N GLY A 1128 6.34 2.76 11.70
CA GLY A 1128 6.32 3.28 13.06
C GLY A 1128 6.01 2.23 14.14
N PRO A 1129 6.15 2.60 15.43
CA PRO A 1129 6.12 1.63 16.52
C PRO A 1129 4.72 1.40 17.11
N LEU A 1130 4.46 0.18 17.56
CA LEU A 1130 3.21 -0.27 18.16
C LEU A 1130 3.43 -0.83 19.57
N SER A 1131 2.34 -0.96 20.35
CA SER A 1131 2.39 -1.49 21.72
C SER A 1131 2.85 -2.95 21.76
N GLY A 1132 3.79 -3.30 22.63
CA GLY A 1132 4.23 -4.69 22.82
C GLY A 1132 3.11 -5.62 23.30
N TYR A 1133 3.16 -6.90 22.91
CA TYR A 1133 2.22 -7.92 23.40
C TYR A 1133 2.40 -8.16 24.90
N GLY A 1134 1.30 -8.45 25.60
CA GLY A 1134 1.34 -8.65 27.04
C GLY A 1134 0.15 -8.07 27.79
N ASP A 1135 0.32 -7.91 29.11
CA ASP A 1135 -0.64 -7.24 29.97
C ASP A 1135 -0.71 -5.75 29.64
N VAL A 1136 -1.90 -5.31 29.23
CA VAL A 1136 -2.19 -3.92 28.84
C VAL A 1136 -3.28 -3.31 29.72
N LEU A 1137 -3.67 -3.99 30.81
CA LEU A 1137 -4.66 -3.48 31.75
C LEU A 1137 -4.38 -2.03 32.21
N PRO A 1138 -3.13 -1.64 32.57
CA PRO A 1138 -2.86 -0.28 33.01
C PRO A 1138 -3.13 0.81 31.97
N LEU A 1139 -3.21 0.45 30.68
CA LEU A 1139 -3.42 1.37 29.55
C LEU A 1139 -4.90 1.54 29.19
N LEU A 1140 -5.80 0.78 29.81
CA LEU A 1140 -7.24 0.83 29.50
C LEU A 1140 -8.10 1.28 30.68
N THR A 1141 -7.51 1.48 31.87
CA THR A 1141 -8.26 1.82 33.08
C THR A 1141 -8.61 3.30 33.21
N THR A 1142 -7.88 4.19 32.55
CA THR A 1142 -8.03 5.64 32.71
C THR A 1142 -7.71 6.35 31.41
N TRP A 1143 -8.55 7.32 31.00
CA TRP A 1143 -8.29 8.19 29.87
C TRP A 1143 -7.23 9.27 30.20
N ASP A 1144 -5.95 8.93 30.03
CA ASP A 1144 -4.81 9.77 30.45
C ASP A 1144 -3.71 9.96 29.37
N ASP A 1145 -4.06 9.71 28.11
CA ASP A 1145 -3.19 9.68 26.92
C ASP A 1145 -2.13 8.57 26.97
N ARG A 1146 -2.39 7.48 27.70
CA ARG A 1146 -1.57 6.26 27.68
C ARG A 1146 -2.37 5.17 26.99
N MET A 1147 -2.05 4.92 25.74
CA MET A 1147 -2.88 4.10 24.87
C MET A 1147 -2.17 2.86 24.37
N ILE A 1148 -2.98 1.85 24.06
CA ILE A 1148 -2.60 0.76 23.19
C ILE A 1148 -2.59 1.29 21.76
N VAL A 1149 -1.57 0.92 21.00
CA VAL A 1149 -1.48 1.08 19.55
C VAL A 1149 -1.49 -0.32 18.92
N MET A 1150 -2.56 -0.62 18.20
CA MET A 1150 -2.78 -1.86 17.47
C MET A 1150 -2.59 -1.64 15.98
N GLY A 1151 -2.18 -2.68 15.27
CA GLY A 1151 -2.25 -2.74 13.82
C GLY A 1151 -2.90 -4.05 13.37
N ALA A 1152 -3.07 -4.18 12.06
CA ALA A 1152 -3.59 -5.37 11.40
C ALA A 1152 -3.13 -6.71 12.01
N GLY A 1153 -4.10 -7.54 12.40
CA GLY A 1153 -3.95 -8.89 12.97
C GLY A 1153 -3.90 -8.94 14.51
N ASP A 1154 -3.86 -7.80 15.19
CA ASP A 1154 -3.80 -7.72 16.64
C ASP A 1154 -5.17 -7.90 17.31
N GLU A 1155 -5.15 -8.35 18.56
CA GLU A 1155 -6.33 -8.50 19.40
C GLU A 1155 -6.10 -8.05 20.85
N ILE A 1156 -7.09 -7.38 21.44
CA ILE A 1156 -7.20 -7.20 22.89
C ILE A 1156 -8.21 -8.19 23.47
N GLN A 1157 -7.75 -8.99 24.44
CA GLN A 1157 -8.56 -9.92 25.22
C GLN A 1157 -9.00 -9.28 26.53
N LEU A 1158 -10.30 -9.02 26.69
CA LEU A 1158 -10.87 -8.33 27.85
C LEU A 1158 -11.66 -9.30 28.73
N ARG A 1159 -11.50 -9.17 30.05
CA ARG A 1159 -12.30 -9.92 31.03
C ARG A 1159 -12.86 -9.00 32.10
N PHE A 1160 -14.18 -9.06 32.28
CA PHE A 1160 -14.91 -8.24 33.25
C PHE A 1160 -15.52 -9.10 34.36
N SER A 1161 -15.66 -8.51 35.54
CA SER A 1161 -16.43 -9.11 36.64
C SER A 1161 -17.90 -9.28 36.27
N VAL A 1162 -18.57 -10.32 36.77
CA VAL A 1162 -20.03 -10.41 36.74
C VAL A 1162 -20.66 -9.59 37.87
N PRO A 1163 -21.89 -9.05 37.72
CA PRO A 1163 -22.62 -8.40 38.80
C PRO A 1163 -22.77 -9.26 40.04
N GLU A 1164 -22.58 -8.65 41.22
CA GLU A 1164 -22.76 -9.33 42.51
C GLU A 1164 -24.23 -9.66 42.80
N LYS A 1165 -25.15 -8.85 42.28
CA LYS A 1165 -26.59 -9.07 42.41
C LYS A 1165 -27.11 -10.00 41.31
N PRO A 1166 -27.95 -11.00 41.66
CA PRO A 1166 -28.64 -11.77 40.65
C PRO A 1166 -29.65 -10.89 39.91
N LEU A 1167 -29.93 -11.28 38.67
CA LEU A 1167 -30.95 -10.66 37.84
C LEU A 1167 -32.33 -10.74 38.54
N PRO A 1168 -33.12 -9.66 38.59
CA PRO A 1168 -34.49 -9.72 39.08
C PRO A 1168 -35.35 -10.70 38.24
N GLU A 1169 -36.40 -11.26 38.85
CA GLU A 1169 -37.33 -12.15 38.14
C GLU A 1169 -38.09 -11.39 37.05
N GLY A 1170 -38.15 -11.94 35.84
CA GLY A 1170 -38.81 -11.31 34.67
C GLY A 1170 -37.99 -10.19 34.01
N TRP A 1171 -36.76 -9.98 34.44
CA TRP A 1171 -35.83 -9.03 33.83
C TRP A 1171 -34.87 -9.75 32.89
N GLN A 1172 -34.18 -8.97 32.05
CA GLN A 1172 -33.05 -9.39 31.23
C GLN A 1172 -31.88 -8.41 31.42
N ARG A 1173 -30.71 -8.78 30.90
CA ARG A 1173 -29.49 -7.98 31.00
C ARG A 1173 -28.89 -7.76 29.62
N ASP A 1174 -28.81 -6.50 29.23
CA ASP A 1174 -28.00 -6.03 28.10
C ASP A 1174 -26.74 -5.34 28.65
N PHE A 1175 -25.81 -4.98 27.77
CA PHE A 1175 -24.56 -4.35 28.16
C PHE A 1175 -24.30 -3.08 27.35
N VAL A 1176 -23.52 -2.18 27.93
CA VAL A 1176 -22.97 -1.01 27.25
C VAL A 1176 -21.46 -1.06 27.38
N LEU A 1177 -20.76 -1.18 26.25
CA LEU A 1177 -19.32 -1.05 26.18
C LEU A 1177 -19.00 0.43 25.95
N HIS A 1178 -18.33 1.04 26.92
CA HIS A 1178 -17.78 2.38 26.80
C HIS A 1178 -16.31 2.26 26.40
N SER A 1179 -15.93 2.80 25.25
CA SER A 1179 -14.54 2.85 24.81
C SER A 1179 -14.12 4.27 24.52
N VAL A 1180 -12.86 4.59 24.86
CA VAL A 1180 -12.18 5.79 24.38
C VAL A 1180 -11.02 5.37 23.49
N GLY A 1181 -11.06 5.78 22.24
CA GLY A 1181 -10.10 5.41 21.23
C GLY A 1181 -10.27 6.16 19.92
N TRP A 1182 -9.39 5.85 18.98
CA TRP A 1182 -9.36 6.39 17.63
C TRP A 1182 -9.06 5.28 16.63
N ASP A 1183 -9.46 5.51 15.39
CA ASP A 1183 -9.19 4.63 14.26
C ASP A 1183 -8.49 5.42 13.16
N LYS A 1184 -7.55 4.80 12.47
CA LYS A 1184 -6.84 5.40 11.33
C LYS A 1184 -6.65 4.36 10.25
N ASP A 1185 -7.34 4.53 9.13
CA ASP A 1185 -7.10 3.71 7.96
C ASP A 1185 -5.75 4.03 7.29
N ALA A 1186 -5.21 3.05 6.57
CA ALA A 1186 -3.98 3.19 5.81
C ALA A 1186 -4.23 3.61 4.35
N ASP A 1187 -5.37 4.23 4.07
CA ASP A 1187 -5.65 4.75 2.73
C ASP A 1187 -4.62 5.78 2.29
N LEU A 1188 -4.25 5.77 1.00
CA LEU A 1188 -3.19 6.62 0.47
C LEU A 1188 -3.51 8.12 0.58
N ASN A 1189 -4.81 8.46 0.64
CA ASN A 1189 -5.25 9.83 0.86
C ASN A 1189 -5.55 10.16 2.33
N THR A 1190 -5.48 9.20 3.26
CA THR A 1190 -5.57 9.48 4.69
C THR A 1190 -4.28 10.12 5.18
N LEU A 1191 -4.40 11.28 5.83
CA LEU A 1191 -3.24 12.00 6.35
C LEU A 1191 -2.50 11.11 7.35
N THR A 1192 -1.22 10.84 7.07
CA THR A 1192 -0.37 9.92 7.82
C THR A 1192 -0.91 8.48 7.91
N GLY A 1193 -1.74 8.04 6.96
CA GLY A 1193 -2.33 6.70 6.94
C GLY A 1193 -1.30 5.57 6.87
N GLN A 1194 -0.15 5.79 6.24
CA GLN A 1194 0.88 4.75 6.03
C GLN A 1194 1.77 4.53 7.27
N GLN A 1195 1.41 5.10 8.43
CA GLN A 1195 2.20 5.06 9.65
C GLN A 1195 1.35 5.09 10.94
N PHE A 1196 1.88 4.58 12.05
CA PHE A 1196 1.19 4.57 13.35
C PHE A 1196 1.29 5.91 14.12
N ASP A 1197 2.23 6.77 13.75
CA ASP A 1197 2.38 8.11 14.31
C ASP A 1197 1.81 9.21 13.38
N PRO A 1198 1.55 10.44 13.87
CA PRO A 1198 1.55 10.86 15.26
C PRO A 1198 0.43 10.21 16.08
N LEU A 1199 0.67 10.06 17.39
CA LEU A 1199 -0.34 9.54 18.32
C LEU A 1199 -1.44 10.60 18.57
N PRO A 1200 -2.73 10.21 18.61
CA PRO A 1200 -3.81 11.09 19.02
C PRO A 1200 -3.71 11.39 20.52
N PHE A 1201 -4.45 12.41 20.99
CA PHE A 1201 -4.54 12.72 22.42
C PHE A 1201 -5.80 13.50 22.77
N ARG A 1202 -6.17 13.48 24.05
CA ARG A 1202 -7.44 14.02 24.54
C ARG A 1202 -7.68 15.50 24.24
N ALA A 1203 -6.64 16.32 24.32
CA ALA A 1203 -6.74 17.76 24.10
C ALA A 1203 -6.54 18.15 22.62
N MET A 1204 -6.41 17.17 21.72
CA MET A 1204 -6.18 17.41 20.30
C MET A 1204 -7.35 18.16 19.68
N THR A 1205 -7.05 19.17 18.86
CA THR A 1205 -8.07 19.97 18.18
C THR A 1205 -8.22 19.64 16.70
N ALA A 1206 -7.22 18.99 16.12
CA ALA A 1206 -7.20 18.49 14.75
C ALA A 1206 -6.14 17.40 14.60
N TYR A 1207 -6.29 16.54 13.59
CA TYR A 1207 -5.32 15.52 13.22
C TYR A 1207 -4.83 15.71 11.78
N PRO A 1208 -3.51 15.59 11.51
CA PRO A 1208 -2.41 15.50 12.46
C PRO A 1208 -2.39 16.71 13.43
N PRO A 1209 -1.77 16.59 14.63
CA PRO A 1209 -1.74 17.68 15.59
C PRO A 1209 -1.16 18.96 14.98
N VAL A 1210 -1.94 20.04 15.02
CA VAL A 1210 -1.43 21.36 14.58
C VAL A 1210 -0.24 21.73 15.45
N PRO A 1211 0.85 22.32 14.92
CA PRO A 1211 2.01 22.55 15.77
C PRO A 1211 1.87 23.56 16.91
N ALA A 1212 0.75 24.28 17.04
CA ALA A 1212 0.40 24.91 18.31
C ALA A 1212 0.30 23.89 19.47
N GLN A 1213 0.10 22.61 19.15
CA GLN A 1213 0.02 21.46 20.05
C GLN A 1213 1.23 20.50 19.93
N ALA A 1214 2.35 20.95 19.32
CA ALA A 1214 3.53 20.09 19.12
C ALA A 1214 4.17 19.64 20.45
N ALA A 1215 4.14 20.49 21.48
CA ALA A 1215 4.68 20.15 22.80
C ALA A 1215 3.81 19.08 23.50
N GLU A 1216 2.50 19.17 23.34
CA GLU A 1216 1.53 18.20 23.82
C GLU A 1216 1.70 16.87 23.10
N ALA A 1217 1.79 16.88 21.77
CA ALA A 1217 2.05 15.68 20.97
C ALA A 1217 3.37 15.00 21.39
N ALA A 1218 4.44 15.78 21.60
CA ALA A 1218 5.72 15.25 22.09
C ALA A 1218 5.61 14.67 23.51
N ALA A 1219 4.84 15.29 24.40
CA ALA A 1219 4.60 14.77 25.74
C ALA A 1219 3.81 13.45 25.71
N VAL A 1220 2.82 13.34 24.81
CA VAL A 1220 2.06 12.09 24.57
C VAL A 1220 2.98 11.01 24.03
N TRP A 1221 3.82 11.32 23.05
CA TRP A 1221 4.85 10.38 22.58
C TRP A 1221 5.73 9.89 23.73
N GLN A 1222 6.25 10.79 24.56
CA GLN A 1222 7.08 10.43 25.72
C GLN A 1222 6.36 9.57 26.75
N LYS A 1223 5.05 9.77 26.95
CA LYS A 1223 4.22 8.92 27.84
C LYS A 1223 4.16 7.47 27.31
N ASN A 1224 4.08 7.29 26.00
CA ASN A 1224 3.82 6.00 25.36
C ASN A 1224 5.10 5.27 24.91
N GLN A 1225 6.20 5.96 24.61
CA GLN A 1225 7.41 5.39 23.99
C GLN A 1225 7.95 4.10 24.64
N HIS A 1226 7.78 3.94 25.95
CA HIS A 1226 8.29 2.76 26.68
C HIS A 1226 7.48 1.48 26.43
N GLN A 1227 6.21 1.61 26.01
CA GLN A 1227 5.37 0.46 25.66
C GLN A 1227 5.33 0.17 24.15
N LEU A 1228 5.79 1.12 23.33
CA LEU A 1228 5.85 0.98 21.88
C LEU A 1228 7.11 0.21 21.48
N THR A 1229 7.11 -1.11 21.71
CA THR A 1229 8.30 -1.97 21.61
C THR A 1229 8.34 -2.87 20.39
N ARG A 1230 7.33 -2.82 19.50
CA ARG A 1230 7.28 -3.62 18.27
C ARG A 1230 7.02 -2.75 17.03
N GLN A 1231 7.23 -3.34 15.86
CA GLN A 1231 6.94 -2.76 14.54
C GLN A 1231 6.38 -3.84 13.61
N GLN A 1232 5.55 -3.45 12.64
CA GLN A 1232 5.24 -4.33 11.51
C GLN A 1232 6.48 -4.43 10.61
N ARG A 1233 6.78 -5.63 10.12
CA ARG A 1233 8.03 -5.90 9.40
C ARG A 1233 7.81 -5.84 7.89
N PHE A 1234 8.49 -4.90 7.23
CA PHE A 1234 8.57 -4.80 5.75
C PHE A 1234 8.78 -6.17 5.08
N ARG A 1235 9.86 -6.84 5.48
CA ARG A 1235 10.29 -8.13 4.92
C ARG A 1235 9.27 -9.26 5.11
N ALA A 1236 8.48 -9.24 6.19
CA ALA A 1236 7.52 -10.31 6.45
C ALA A 1236 6.34 -10.33 5.45
N PHE A 1237 6.04 -9.18 4.84
CA PHE A 1237 4.98 -9.07 3.84
C PHE A 1237 5.49 -9.19 2.40
N TRP A 1238 6.63 -8.56 2.10
CA TRP A 1238 7.22 -8.52 0.75
C TRP A 1238 8.06 -9.76 0.43
N MET A 1239 8.70 -10.36 1.44
CA MET A 1239 9.49 -11.59 1.31
C MET A 1239 8.84 -12.75 2.06
N ARG A 1240 7.50 -12.83 2.00
CA ARG A 1240 6.77 -14.02 2.42
C ARG A 1240 7.24 -15.18 1.56
N PHE A 1241 8.28 -15.94 1.88
CA PHE A 1241 8.36 -17.39 1.60
C PHE A 1241 9.59 -17.98 2.34
N PRO A 1242 9.44 -19.06 3.13
CA PRO A 1242 10.54 -19.77 3.77
C PRO A 1242 11.43 -20.58 2.81
#